data_AF-A0AAV4EQB1-F1
#
_entry.id   AF-A0AAV4EQB1-F1
#
_cell.length_a   1.000
_cell.length_b   1.000
_cell.length_c   1.000
_cell.angle_alpha   90.00
_cell.angle_beta   90.00
_cell.angle_gamma   90.00
#
_symmetry.space_group_name_H-M   'P 1'
#
loop_
_entity.id
_entity.type
_entity.pdbx_description
1 polymer ?
#
loop_
_entity_poly.entity_id
_entity_poly.type
_entity_poly.pdbx_seq_one_letter_code
_entity_poly.pdbx_strand_id
1 'polypeptide(L)'
;MSFASKVRYGVEVASHERLVVVVVLYHLQVINDCVHGHIQLSRDVMRIVDTRQVQRLRDLKQLGLGSYVFPGATHTRFAHSIGVCYLAGTFLRQLKKCQPNLRITDRDIFCVEVAGLCHDLGHGPFSHMFEKAVKDGYKNDWAHEDASLQLFDMMVEENSFEGTLFSAEEINFIKELIHSEEDARKGPEGGIEGKEFLYEIVSNERTGLDVDKFDYFARDCHVLGISNMFDLKRFMMMARVLECEYVVKDKDGNPVNIRKFHICHRDKELENLIIMFQTRFFLHMNAYKHPVVCALDRMVCDAFLHADKYLKTPGDDKLCSLTESIDDMKAYIRLNDSVLHRIRDFKLSEGASAEEKNDIEAAQKLIERIEKRQLYKLVHTFKKFTNQEYAKMTSKTIEVEILATGGGKFDKKDIYVQIAEFGFGMKEKNPLTDLYLYSKKDSERAFPFKDDLVSELLLPKIFSEKNVRVYCKTLDQTMYKAMEEAAKEWEKKIDNIPGLADGGININNLRYADNTVMLAENEDDLQKLVNTVKEESEKCGLFINIRKTKTMVISREKVIPRIDIKIDGERVEQVANFTYLGHWITEDGRSDQKVKKRIGMAKNTFLRMSKLLTNRRICFAIRSRLTKSYVWSVFLYACETWTLNASLERNIEALEMWLYRRMARISWKEKKNKEVLEEIGLKHTELLKTVKTRQLAYYGHICPCQSKCSTSTPYLRASFATIKKKAFCFITPLVIMHEFCTLHQLNPSDL
;
A
#
# COMPACT_ATOMS: atom_id res chain seq x y z
N MET A 1 38.93 38.12 -2.73
CA MET A 1 38.87 39.10 -3.84
C MET A 1 38.35 38.40 -5.09
N SER A 2 37.49 39.09 -5.85
CA SER A 2 36.76 38.66 -7.07
C SER A 2 35.52 37.77 -6.87
N PHE A 3 34.45 38.37 -6.35
CA PHE A 3 33.08 37.88 -6.58
C PHE A 3 32.59 38.42 -7.93
N ALA A 4 32.30 37.51 -8.88
CA ALA A 4 31.67 37.85 -10.16
C ALA A 4 30.15 37.62 -10.06
N SER A 5 29.40 38.67 -9.75
CA SER A 5 27.94 38.69 -9.85
C SER A 5 27.52 38.93 -11.31
N LYS A 6 26.77 37.98 -11.91
CA LYS A 6 26.13 38.17 -13.22
C LYS A 6 25.00 39.20 -13.10
N VAL A 7 25.24 40.40 -13.60
CA VAL A 7 24.20 41.42 -13.87
C VAL A 7 23.65 41.17 -15.27
N ARG A 8 22.32 40.99 -15.43
CA ARG A 8 21.65 41.04 -16.73
C ARG A 8 21.20 42.48 -16.98
N TYR A 9 21.73 43.10 -18.04
CA TYR A 9 21.29 44.41 -18.51
C TYR A 9 20.18 44.23 -19.55
N GLY A 10 19.02 44.84 -19.32
CA GLY A 10 18.06 45.18 -20.37
C GLY A 10 18.10 46.69 -20.55
N VAL A 11 18.43 47.16 -21.75
CA VAL A 11 18.42 48.58 -22.09
C VAL A 11 17.40 48.77 -23.21
N GLU A 12 16.27 49.40 -22.90
CA GLU A 12 15.44 50.07 -23.91
C GLU A 12 15.77 51.56 -23.85
N VAL A 13 16.22 52.11 -24.98
CA VAL A 13 16.49 53.55 -25.11
C VAL A 13 15.28 54.20 -25.77
N ALA A 14 14.54 55.00 -25.02
CA ALA A 14 13.74 56.08 -25.55
C ALA A 14 14.09 57.37 -24.80
N SER A 15 14.11 58.45 -25.57
CA SER A 15 14.78 59.73 -25.36
C SER A 15 14.31 60.56 -24.16
N HIS A 16 15.27 61.25 -23.53
CA HIS A 16 15.12 62.43 -22.65
C HIS A 16 14.26 62.26 -21.38
N GLU A 17 14.79 61.59 -20.36
CA GLU A 17 14.46 61.87 -18.94
C GLU A 17 15.54 61.26 -18.02
N ARG A 18 15.76 61.85 -16.84
CA ARG A 18 16.86 61.51 -15.91
C ARG A 18 16.88 60.01 -15.59
N LEU A 19 18.02 59.36 -15.85
CA LEU A 19 18.26 57.97 -15.49
C LEU A 19 18.27 57.80 -13.96
N VAL A 20 17.15 57.37 -13.39
CA VAL A 20 17.13 56.81 -12.03
C VAL A 20 17.50 55.34 -12.15
N VAL A 21 18.77 55.02 -11.93
CA VAL A 21 19.21 53.62 -11.78
C VAL A 21 18.77 53.15 -10.39
N VAL A 22 17.62 52.49 -10.30
CA VAL A 22 17.23 51.77 -9.09
C VAL A 22 18.01 50.46 -9.04
N VAL A 23 19.13 50.44 -8.30
CA VAL A 23 19.85 49.20 -7.99
C VAL A 23 19.09 48.48 -6.88
N VAL A 24 18.27 47.50 -7.23
CA VAL A 24 17.68 46.58 -6.24
C VAL A 24 18.75 45.57 -5.83
N LEU A 25 19.40 45.80 -4.68
CA LEU A 25 20.28 44.81 -4.06
C LEU A 25 19.44 43.70 -3.45
N TYR A 26 19.36 42.54 -4.12
CA TYR A 26 18.79 41.33 -3.53
C TYR A 26 19.73 40.80 -2.45
N HIS A 27 19.49 41.17 -1.19
CA HIS A 27 20.18 40.54 -0.06
C HIS A 27 19.66 39.10 0.10
N LEU A 28 20.43 38.13 -0.38
CA LEU A 28 20.26 36.72 -0.05
C LEU A 28 20.86 36.45 1.31
N GLN A 29 20.12 35.77 2.18
CA GLN A 29 20.69 35.23 3.41
C GLN A 29 21.23 33.83 3.17
N VAL A 30 22.35 33.53 3.82
CA VAL A 30 23.03 32.24 3.69
C VAL A 30 22.93 31.51 5.03
N ILE A 31 22.36 30.31 4.99
CA ILE A 31 22.27 29.39 6.13
C ILE A 31 23.20 28.22 5.85
N ASN A 32 24.04 27.85 6.82
CA ASN A 32 24.86 26.65 6.72
C ASN A 32 24.08 25.44 7.26
N ASP A 33 23.75 24.50 6.38
CA ASP A 33 23.07 23.25 6.67
C ASP A 33 24.04 22.07 6.57
N CYS A 34 23.92 21.10 7.49
CA CYS A 34 24.84 19.97 7.57
C CYS A 34 24.72 18.97 6.40
N VAL A 35 23.60 18.97 5.68
CA VAL A 35 23.31 18.05 4.58
C VAL A 35 23.58 18.73 3.24
N HIS A 36 23.05 19.93 3.06
CA HIS A 36 23.05 20.65 1.79
C HIS A 36 24.18 21.69 1.66
N GLY A 37 24.91 21.96 2.75
CA GLY A 37 25.95 22.98 2.80
C GLY A 37 25.36 24.38 2.88
N HIS A 38 25.88 25.31 2.10
CA HIS A 38 25.43 26.71 2.15
C HIS A 38 24.14 26.89 1.33
N ILE A 39 23.02 26.98 2.05
CA ILE A 39 21.69 27.26 1.49
C ILE A 39 21.51 28.77 1.35
N GLN A 40 21.02 29.21 0.19
CA GLN A 40 20.67 30.61 -0.08
C GLN A 40 19.15 30.77 -0.13
N LEU A 41 18.61 31.62 0.74
CA LEU A 41 17.19 31.95 0.78
C LEU A 41 16.97 33.42 0.42
N SER A 42 15.86 33.69 -0.26
CA SER A 42 15.45 35.06 -0.60
C SER A 42 15.01 35.80 0.66
N ARG A 43 15.02 37.14 0.61
CA ARG A 43 14.53 37.98 1.71
C ARG A 43 13.07 37.67 2.07
N ASP A 44 12.25 37.40 1.07
CA ASP A 44 10.83 37.10 1.25
C ASP A 44 10.60 35.75 1.91
N VAL A 45 11.38 34.72 1.54
CA VAL A 45 11.37 33.43 2.27
C VAL A 45 11.85 33.63 3.70
N MET A 46 12.90 34.43 3.92
CA MET A 46 13.40 34.71 5.28
C MET A 46 12.37 35.41 6.17
N ARG A 47 11.54 36.30 5.62
CA ARG A 47 10.43 36.91 6.39
C ARG A 47 9.47 35.86 6.95
N ILE A 48 9.26 34.76 6.21
CA ILE A 48 8.43 33.64 6.63
C ILE A 48 9.16 32.77 7.65
N VAL A 49 10.45 32.48 7.40
CA VAL A 49 11.31 31.74 8.34
C VAL A 49 11.36 32.41 9.71
N ASP A 50 11.41 33.74 9.76
CA ASP A 50 11.50 34.53 10.99
C ASP A 50 10.16 34.72 11.72
N THR A 51 9.10 34.01 11.30
CA THR A 51 7.81 34.00 12.01
C THR A 51 7.82 33.04 13.19
N ARG A 52 6.97 33.30 14.19
CA ARG A 52 6.81 32.42 15.35
C ARG A 52 6.40 31.00 14.94
N GLN A 53 5.56 30.86 13.92
CA GLN A 53 5.01 29.61 13.43
C GLN A 53 6.12 28.69 12.88
N VAL A 54 7.04 29.24 12.07
CA VAL A 54 8.19 28.46 11.56
C VAL A 54 9.24 28.26 12.66
N GLN A 55 9.55 29.28 13.46
CA GLN A 55 10.56 29.17 14.53
C GLN A 55 10.18 28.13 15.60
N ARG A 56 8.88 27.88 15.82
CA ARG A 56 8.38 26.79 16.69
C ARG A 56 8.99 25.44 16.34
N LEU A 57 9.24 25.16 15.06
CA LEU A 57 9.80 23.89 14.61
C LEU A 57 11.20 23.58 15.17
N ARG A 58 11.88 24.57 15.78
CA ARG A 58 13.15 24.36 16.49
C ARG A 58 13.00 23.52 17.74
N ASP A 59 11.83 23.52 18.36
CA ASP A 59 11.57 22.81 19.61
C ASP A 59 10.85 21.47 19.37
N LEU A 60 10.83 21.00 18.13
CA LEU A 60 10.23 19.72 17.72
C LEU A 60 11.30 18.84 17.09
N LYS A 61 11.62 17.72 17.74
CA LYS A 61 12.55 16.73 17.19
C LYS A 61 11.93 16.04 15.97
N GLN A 62 12.72 15.92 14.90
CA GLN A 62 12.30 15.22 13.67
C GLN A 62 11.87 13.78 13.97
N LEU A 63 12.73 13.06 14.69
CA LEU A 63 12.52 11.65 15.04
C LEU A 63 11.90 11.47 16.44
N GLY A 64 11.35 12.53 17.03
CA GLY A 64 10.76 12.51 18.36
C GLY A 64 11.68 11.87 19.41
N LEU A 65 11.21 10.77 20.00
CA LEU A 65 11.94 10.01 21.02
C LEU A 65 13.07 9.14 20.45
N GLY A 66 13.31 9.16 19.15
CA GLY A 66 14.44 8.51 18.48
C GLY A 66 15.79 8.89 19.09
N SER A 67 15.93 10.13 19.57
CA SER A 67 17.14 10.62 20.28
C SER A 67 17.51 9.81 21.54
N TYR A 68 16.54 9.15 22.18
CA TYR A 68 16.77 8.27 23.34
C TYR A 68 17.34 6.91 22.97
N VAL A 69 17.42 6.58 21.67
CA VAL A 69 18.00 5.34 21.14
C VAL A 69 19.21 5.65 20.27
N PHE A 70 19.12 6.70 19.46
CA PHE A 70 20.16 7.20 18.58
C PHE A 70 20.60 8.58 19.06
N PRO A 71 21.68 8.69 19.87
CA PRO A 71 22.09 9.95 20.47
C PRO A 71 22.39 11.08 19.48
N GLY A 72 22.72 10.76 18.22
CA GLY A 72 22.93 11.73 17.14
C GLY A 72 21.64 12.31 16.54
N ALA A 73 20.48 11.68 16.77
CA ALA A 73 19.18 12.10 16.22
C ALA A 73 18.58 13.28 16.99
N THR A 74 19.33 14.37 17.14
CA THR A 74 18.92 15.58 17.87
C THR A 74 18.35 16.67 16.98
N HIS A 75 18.36 16.46 15.66
CA HIS A 75 17.87 17.42 14.69
C HIS A 75 16.36 17.65 14.79
N THR A 76 15.94 18.81 14.31
CA THR A 76 14.61 19.35 14.52
C THR A 76 13.89 19.51 13.18
N ARG A 77 12.56 19.60 13.24
CA ARG A 77 11.71 19.86 12.07
C ARG A 77 12.14 21.14 11.35
N PHE A 78 12.64 22.14 12.09
CA PHE A 78 13.12 23.40 11.50
C PHE A 78 14.22 23.18 10.44
N ALA A 79 15.26 22.40 10.77
CA ALA A 79 16.36 22.17 9.84
C ALA A 79 15.89 21.37 8.60
N HIS A 80 14.99 20.42 8.82
CA HIS A 80 14.34 19.66 7.75
C HIS A 80 13.51 20.58 6.82
N SER A 81 12.62 21.41 7.36
CA SER A 81 11.80 22.35 6.57
C SER A 81 12.63 23.33 5.75
N ILE A 82 13.76 23.82 6.28
CA ILE A 82 14.71 24.65 5.50
C ILE A 82 15.34 23.86 4.35
N GLY A 83 15.69 22.60 4.58
CA GLY A 83 16.21 21.70 3.56
C GLY A 83 15.18 21.39 2.46
N VAL A 84 13.93 21.11 2.83
CA VAL A 84 12.82 20.87 1.88
C VAL A 84 12.53 22.12 1.06
N CYS A 85 12.46 23.30 1.69
CA CYS A 85 12.36 24.59 1.01
C CYS A 85 13.46 24.77 -0.05
N TYR A 86 14.71 24.53 0.33
CA TYR A 86 15.86 24.61 -0.57
C TYR A 86 15.78 23.62 -1.73
N LEU A 87 15.42 22.36 -1.46
CA LEU A 87 15.30 21.34 -2.49
C LEU A 87 14.16 21.64 -3.46
N ALA A 88 12.99 22.08 -2.97
CA ALA A 88 11.84 22.46 -3.77
C ALA A 88 12.22 23.57 -4.77
N GLY A 89 12.85 24.63 -4.28
CA GLY A 89 13.33 25.74 -5.11
C GLY A 89 14.43 25.36 -6.09
N THR A 90 15.38 24.55 -5.64
CA THR A 90 16.48 24.03 -6.50
C THR A 90 15.92 23.15 -7.61
N PHE A 91 14.94 22.31 -7.30
CA PHE A 91 14.32 21.42 -8.27
C PHE A 91 13.62 22.21 -9.37
N LEU A 92 12.78 23.16 -8.96
CA LEU A 92 11.98 23.92 -9.91
C LEU A 92 12.84 24.87 -10.76
N ARG A 93 13.90 25.46 -10.18
CA ARG A 93 14.91 26.21 -10.95
C ARG A 93 15.63 25.35 -11.98
N GLN A 94 15.93 24.09 -11.65
CA GLN A 94 16.52 23.15 -12.59
C GLN A 94 15.55 22.80 -13.74
N LEU A 95 14.27 22.54 -13.45
CA LEU A 95 13.25 22.31 -14.47
C LEU A 95 13.06 23.54 -15.37
N LYS A 96 12.96 24.74 -14.78
CA LYS A 96 12.88 26.02 -15.51
C LYS A 96 14.05 26.22 -16.46
N LYS A 97 15.26 25.88 -16.02
CA LYS A 97 16.49 25.99 -16.83
C LYS A 97 16.51 24.97 -17.97
N CYS A 98 16.09 23.74 -17.72
CA CYS A 98 16.10 22.66 -18.71
C CYS A 98 14.96 22.74 -19.73
N GLN A 99 13.81 23.28 -19.34
CA GLN A 99 12.60 23.37 -20.15
C GLN A 99 11.95 24.75 -20.00
N PRO A 100 12.50 25.81 -20.64
CA PRO A 100 11.94 27.16 -20.57
C PRO A 100 10.49 27.26 -21.09
N ASN A 101 10.07 26.30 -21.93
CA ASN A 101 8.72 26.20 -22.47
C ASN A 101 7.64 25.91 -21.40
N LEU A 102 8.03 25.45 -20.20
CA LEU A 102 7.10 25.22 -19.08
C LEU A 102 6.58 26.53 -18.45
N ARG A 103 7.15 27.69 -18.82
CA ARG A 103 6.74 29.02 -18.32
C ARG A 103 6.69 29.09 -16.79
N ILE A 104 7.63 28.43 -16.13
CA ILE A 104 7.83 28.50 -14.68
C ILE A 104 8.26 29.93 -14.32
N THR A 105 7.41 30.62 -13.55
CA THR A 105 7.64 31.98 -13.07
C THR A 105 8.46 31.98 -11.78
N ASP A 106 9.02 33.13 -11.40
CA ASP A 106 9.69 33.24 -10.10
C ASP A 106 8.68 33.20 -8.93
N ARG A 107 7.41 33.58 -9.18
CA ARG A 107 6.32 33.38 -8.22
C ARG A 107 5.98 31.91 -8.01
N ASP A 108 5.97 31.09 -9.06
CA ASP A 108 5.77 29.63 -8.91
C ASP A 108 6.86 29.02 -8.01
N ILE A 109 8.12 29.43 -8.22
CA ILE A 109 9.27 28.99 -7.40
C ILE A 109 9.09 29.43 -5.96
N PHE A 110 8.72 30.68 -5.73
CA PHE A 110 8.46 31.19 -4.39
C PHE A 110 7.34 30.42 -3.68
N CYS A 111 6.18 30.21 -4.32
CA CYS A 111 5.07 29.46 -3.72
C CYS A 111 5.46 28.01 -3.40
N VAL A 112 6.21 27.34 -4.29
CA VAL A 112 6.69 25.97 -4.06
C VAL A 112 7.77 25.91 -2.96
N GLU A 113 8.66 26.90 -2.88
CA GLU A 113 9.62 27.05 -1.78
C GLU A 113 8.91 27.24 -0.43
N VAL A 114 7.85 28.06 -0.39
CA VAL A 114 7.04 28.31 0.81
C VAL A 114 6.23 27.08 1.20
N ALA A 115 5.60 26.39 0.25
CA ALA A 115 4.91 25.13 0.52
C ALA A 115 5.89 24.10 1.10
N GLY A 116 7.09 23.96 0.54
CA GLY A 116 8.15 23.10 1.09
C GLY A 116 8.60 23.51 2.49
N LEU A 117 8.68 24.81 2.79
CA LEU A 117 9.00 25.32 4.13
C LEU A 117 7.89 25.02 5.14
N CYS A 118 6.62 25.09 4.72
CA CYS A 118 5.47 25.09 5.60
C CYS A 118 4.74 23.75 5.72
N HIS A 119 5.08 22.74 4.91
CA HIS A 119 4.37 21.45 4.88
C HIS A 119 4.30 20.75 6.25
N ASP A 120 5.30 21.00 7.09
CA ASP A 120 5.52 20.33 8.38
C ASP A 120 5.18 21.20 9.61
N LEU A 121 4.56 22.38 9.40
CA LEU A 121 4.21 23.32 10.49
C LEU A 121 3.35 22.67 11.58
N GLY A 122 2.42 21.82 11.17
CA GLY A 122 1.40 21.18 12.00
C GLY A 122 1.87 19.99 12.81
N HIS A 123 3.17 19.67 12.84
CA HIS A 123 3.65 18.64 13.75
C HIS A 123 3.54 19.07 15.23
N GLY A 124 3.06 18.14 16.05
CA GLY A 124 2.98 18.29 17.51
C GLY A 124 4.25 17.81 18.24
N PRO A 125 4.26 17.87 19.58
CA PRO A 125 5.36 17.37 20.42
C PRO A 125 5.75 15.92 20.07
N PHE A 126 7.04 15.67 19.83
CA PHE A 126 7.57 14.38 19.42
C PHE A 126 6.94 13.86 18.10
N SER A 127 6.52 14.76 17.21
CA SER A 127 6.07 14.46 15.84
C SER A 127 4.93 13.43 15.80
N HIS A 128 5.12 12.26 15.16
CA HIS A 128 4.10 11.23 14.99
C HIS A 128 3.61 10.60 16.31
N MET A 129 4.33 10.79 17.42
CA MET A 129 3.84 10.33 18.73
C MET A 129 2.60 11.14 19.16
N PHE A 130 2.61 12.47 18.97
CA PHE A 130 1.46 13.30 19.33
C PHE A 130 0.21 12.95 18.52
N GLU A 131 0.35 12.68 17.23
CA GLU A 131 -0.75 12.23 16.39
C GLU A 131 -1.41 10.95 16.94
N LYS A 132 -0.62 9.99 17.44
CA LYS A 132 -1.15 8.80 18.11
C LYS A 132 -1.90 9.16 19.40
N ALA A 133 -1.39 10.09 20.20
CA ALA A 133 -2.03 10.53 21.44
C ALA A 133 -3.39 11.21 21.17
N VAL A 134 -3.46 12.06 20.14
CA VAL A 134 -4.71 12.69 19.68
C VAL A 134 -5.71 11.64 19.20
N LYS A 135 -5.27 10.66 18.41
CA LYS A 135 -6.13 9.58 17.90
C LYS A 135 -6.66 8.66 19.01
N ASP A 136 -5.85 8.39 20.02
CA ASP A 136 -6.22 7.56 21.16
C ASP A 136 -7.14 8.28 22.16
N GLY A 137 -6.95 9.60 22.34
CA GLY A 137 -7.56 10.36 23.42
C GLY A 137 -8.69 11.32 23.04
N TYR A 138 -8.73 11.80 21.78
CA TYR A 138 -9.62 12.89 21.39
C TYR A 138 -10.29 12.71 20.02
N LYS A 139 -9.52 12.80 18.93
CA LYS A 139 -10.04 12.81 17.55
C LYS A 139 -9.26 11.82 16.68
N ASN A 140 -9.95 10.77 16.23
CA ASN A 140 -9.33 9.69 15.45
C ASN A 140 -8.99 10.08 14.00
N ASP A 141 -9.69 11.09 13.46
CA ASP A 141 -9.56 11.54 12.07
C ASP A 141 -8.90 12.92 12.01
N TRP A 142 -7.66 12.99 12.51
CA TRP A 142 -6.82 14.18 12.48
C TRP A 142 -5.43 13.81 11.97
N ALA A 143 -4.88 14.67 11.13
CA ALA A 143 -3.56 14.57 10.55
C ALA A 143 -2.76 15.85 10.86
N HIS A 144 -1.42 15.75 10.86
CA HIS A 144 -0.58 16.93 11.10
C HIS A 144 -0.65 17.90 9.92
N GLU A 145 -0.97 17.40 8.73
CA GLU A 145 -1.24 18.15 7.52
C GLU A 145 -2.38 19.16 7.73
N ASP A 146 -3.46 18.78 8.43
CA ASP A 146 -4.59 19.68 8.77
C ASP A 146 -4.11 20.88 9.60
N ALA A 147 -3.23 20.63 10.57
CA ALA A 147 -2.67 21.69 11.41
C ALA A 147 -1.61 22.51 10.69
N SER A 148 -0.92 21.96 9.69
CA SER A 148 0.01 22.72 8.84
C SER A 148 -0.73 23.80 8.08
N LEU A 149 -1.89 23.48 7.52
CA LEU A 149 -2.75 24.44 6.82
C LEU A 149 -3.27 25.53 7.76
N GLN A 150 -3.75 25.16 8.95
CA GLN A 150 -4.27 26.12 9.94
C GLN A 150 -3.18 27.04 10.51
N LEU A 151 -1.98 26.51 10.79
CA LEU A 151 -0.84 27.33 11.22
C LEU A 151 -0.31 28.22 10.10
N PHE A 152 -0.40 27.79 8.84
CA PHE A 152 -0.08 28.63 7.70
C PHE A 152 -1.05 29.81 7.58
N ASP A 153 -2.37 29.56 7.70
CA ASP A 153 -3.38 30.62 7.70
C ASP A 153 -3.14 31.64 8.85
N MET A 154 -2.92 31.14 10.08
CA MET A 154 -2.57 31.98 11.23
C MET A 154 -1.29 32.81 10.97
N MET A 155 -0.26 32.21 10.38
CA MET A 155 0.98 32.91 10.05
C MET A 155 0.74 34.06 9.06
N VAL A 156 -0.10 33.83 8.04
CA VAL A 156 -0.44 34.84 7.04
C VAL A 156 -1.21 36.00 7.68
N GLU A 157 -2.18 35.70 8.55
CA GLU A 157 -3.00 36.69 9.25
C GLU A 157 -2.17 37.53 10.24
N GLU A 158 -1.47 36.89 11.19
CA GLU A 158 -0.74 37.59 12.27
C GLU A 158 0.39 38.49 11.74
N ASN A 159 0.97 38.16 10.59
CA ASN A 159 2.07 38.91 9.98
C ASN A 159 1.61 39.82 8.82
N SER A 160 0.30 39.91 8.57
CA SER A 160 -0.29 40.73 7.49
C SER A 160 0.34 40.44 6.12
N PHE A 161 0.54 39.15 5.81
CA PHE A 161 1.16 38.72 4.56
C PHE A 161 0.21 38.72 3.37
N GLU A 162 -1.10 38.63 3.60
CA GLU A 162 -2.09 38.78 2.53
C GLU A 162 -2.05 40.22 1.97
N GLY A 163 -1.99 40.34 0.64
CA GLY A 163 -1.88 41.62 -0.07
C GLY A 163 -0.48 42.26 -0.02
N THR A 164 0.41 41.81 0.86
CA THR A 164 1.80 42.34 0.96
C THR A 164 2.84 41.36 0.40
N LEU A 165 2.71 40.08 0.73
CA LEU A 165 3.65 39.02 0.34
C LEU A 165 2.99 38.03 -0.63
N PHE A 166 1.73 37.67 -0.35
CA PHE A 166 0.93 36.73 -1.11
C PHE A 166 -0.37 37.37 -1.62
N SER A 167 -0.83 36.93 -2.79
CA SER A 167 -2.25 37.09 -3.17
C SER A 167 -3.11 35.97 -2.56
N ALA A 168 -4.44 36.15 -2.57
CA ALA A 168 -5.38 35.12 -2.12
C ALA A 168 -5.26 33.83 -2.94
N GLU A 169 -5.02 33.94 -4.25
CA GLU A 169 -4.79 32.77 -5.11
C GLU A 169 -3.48 32.05 -4.76
N GLU A 170 -2.41 32.79 -4.44
CA GLU A 170 -1.12 32.21 -4.03
C GLU A 170 -1.24 31.47 -2.68
N ILE A 171 -2.01 32.00 -1.73
CA ILE A 171 -2.30 31.34 -0.44
C ILE A 171 -2.99 30.00 -0.69
N ASN A 172 -4.06 29.98 -1.48
CA ASN A 172 -4.77 28.73 -1.81
C ASN A 172 -3.86 27.74 -2.55
N PHE A 173 -3.07 28.22 -3.50
CA PHE A 173 -2.12 27.38 -4.23
C PHE A 173 -1.07 26.74 -3.29
N ILE A 174 -0.51 27.50 -2.35
CA ILE A 174 0.45 26.96 -1.36
C ILE A 174 -0.21 25.89 -0.49
N LYS A 175 -1.45 26.11 -0.06
CA LYS A 175 -2.21 25.12 0.74
C LYS A 175 -2.43 23.83 -0.04
N GLU A 176 -2.85 23.93 -1.30
CA GLU A 176 -3.04 22.76 -2.17
C GLU A 176 -1.72 22.00 -2.45
N LEU A 177 -0.57 22.69 -2.47
CA LEU A 177 0.76 22.06 -2.59
C LEU A 177 1.21 21.32 -1.32
N ILE A 178 0.76 21.76 -0.15
CA ILE A 178 1.03 21.10 1.14
C ILE A 178 0.14 19.86 1.27
N HIS A 179 -1.17 20.05 1.09
CA HIS A 179 -2.15 18.98 1.17
C HIS A 179 -3.38 19.32 0.32
N SER A 180 -3.72 18.44 -0.63
CA SER A 180 -4.89 18.61 -1.48
C SER A 180 -6.09 17.86 -0.89
N GLU A 181 -7.17 18.57 -0.56
CA GLU A 181 -8.44 17.90 -0.25
C GLU A 181 -8.97 17.17 -1.49
N GLU A 182 -9.28 15.87 -1.33
CA GLU A 182 -9.63 14.94 -2.41
C GLU A 182 -10.84 15.38 -3.27
N ASP A 183 -10.59 16.05 -4.39
CA ASP A 183 -11.36 15.77 -5.62
C ASP A 183 -10.45 15.86 -6.85
N ALA A 184 -9.85 14.72 -7.23
CA ALA A 184 -9.05 14.55 -8.45
C ALA A 184 -9.78 14.98 -9.75
N ARG A 185 -11.10 15.23 -9.69
CA ARG A 185 -11.95 15.67 -10.79
C ARG A 185 -12.08 17.19 -10.94
N LYS A 186 -11.89 17.97 -9.87
CA LYS A 186 -12.03 19.44 -9.95
C LYS A 186 -10.82 20.13 -10.59
N GLY A 187 -9.66 19.47 -10.58
CA GLY A 187 -8.40 20.20 -10.70
C GLY A 187 -8.21 21.09 -9.48
N PRO A 188 -7.00 21.59 -9.23
CA PRO A 188 -6.81 22.53 -8.15
C PRO A 188 -7.61 23.81 -8.46
N GLU A 189 -8.38 24.33 -7.51
CA GLU A 189 -9.16 25.57 -7.72
C GLU A 189 -8.20 26.77 -7.90
N GLY A 190 -6.95 26.65 -7.39
CA GLY A 190 -5.82 27.55 -7.69
C GLY A 190 -4.89 27.09 -8.82
N GLY A 191 -5.21 25.99 -9.51
CA GLY A 191 -4.35 25.33 -10.47
C GLY A 191 -4.21 26.10 -11.79
N ILE A 192 -2.98 26.44 -12.16
CA ILE A 192 -2.69 26.98 -13.49
C ILE A 192 -2.66 25.81 -14.48
N GLU A 193 -3.60 25.78 -15.42
CA GLU A 193 -3.64 24.80 -16.51
C GLU A 193 -2.26 24.70 -17.21
N GLY A 194 -1.73 23.49 -17.33
CA GLY A 194 -0.40 23.23 -17.85
C GLY A 194 0.75 23.25 -16.82
N LYS A 195 0.46 23.42 -15.53
CA LYS A 195 1.44 23.37 -14.41
C LYS A 195 1.12 22.31 -13.35
N GLU A 196 0.45 21.23 -13.74
CA GLU A 196 0.02 20.17 -12.82
C GLU A 196 1.20 19.45 -12.15
N PHE A 197 2.37 19.44 -12.80
CA PHE A 197 3.60 18.88 -12.27
C PHE A 197 4.12 19.59 -10.99
N LEU A 198 3.64 20.80 -10.66
CA LEU A 198 4.05 21.50 -9.44
C LEU A 198 3.59 20.79 -8.17
N TYR A 199 2.42 20.14 -8.23
CA TYR A 199 1.85 19.34 -7.14
C TYR A 199 2.64 18.06 -6.87
N GLU A 200 3.58 17.69 -7.75
CA GLU A 200 4.43 16.50 -7.57
C GLU A 200 5.74 16.81 -6.84
N ILE A 201 6.00 18.07 -6.45
CA ILE A 201 7.28 18.50 -5.89
C ILE A 201 7.33 18.37 -4.37
N VAL A 202 6.35 18.93 -3.66
CA VAL A 202 6.36 19.02 -2.18
C VAL A 202 5.73 17.80 -1.54
N SER A 203 4.52 17.42 -1.97
CA SER A 203 3.79 16.25 -1.48
C SER A 203 3.20 15.48 -2.66
N ASN A 204 3.82 14.35 -3.02
CA ASN A 204 3.45 13.59 -4.21
C ASN A 204 2.68 12.32 -3.82
N GLU A 205 1.37 12.42 -3.68
CA GLU A 205 0.53 11.27 -3.29
C GLU A 205 0.50 10.14 -4.35
N ARG A 206 0.77 10.49 -5.61
CA ARG A 206 0.69 9.56 -6.73
C ARG A 206 1.81 8.53 -6.72
N THR A 207 3.05 8.99 -6.54
CA THR A 207 4.24 8.12 -6.61
C THR A 207 5.02 8.07 -5.31
N GLY A 208 4.76 8.99 -4.38
CA GLY A 208 5.56 9.19 -3.18
C GLY A 208 6.96 9.71 -3.47
N LEU A 209 7.18 10.37 -4.61
CA LEU A 209 8.45 10.97 -4.99
C LEU A 209 8.38 12.49 -4.87
N ASP A 210 8.88 13.00 -3.74
CA ASP A 210 8.83 14.41 -3.39
C ASP A 210 10.09 14.85 -2.63
N VAL A 211 10.30 16.17 -2.56
CA VAL A 211 11.49 16.76 -1.96
C VAL A 211 11.54 16.63 -0.43
N ASP A 212 10.40 16.38 0.22
CA ASP A 212 10.32 16.00 1.63
C ASP A 212 11.17 14.73 1.88
N LYS A 213 10.86 13.66 1.15
CA LYS A 213 11.60 12.39 1.22
C LYS A 213 13.07 12.54 0.91
N PHE A 214 13.39 13.36 -0.07
CA PHE A 214 14.76 13.61 -0.48
C PHE A 214 15.58 14.27 0.63
N ASP A 215 15.01 15.23 1.37
CA ASP A 215 15.68 15.84 2.51
C ASP A 215 15.82 14.83 3.67
N TYR A 216 14.71 14.25 4.13
CA TYR A 216 14.78 13.44 5.34
C TYR A 216 15.60 12.17 5.15
N PHE A 217 15.63 11.56 3.95
CA PHE A 217 16.56 10.44 3.70
C PHE A 217 18.00 10.88 3.88
N ALA A 218 18.41 12.00 3.29
CA ALA A 218 19.79 12.46 3.40
C ALA A 218 20.13 12.89 4.83
N ARG A 219 19.22 13.61 5.49
CA ARG A 219 19.38 14.15 6.83
C ARG A 219 19.37 13.07 7.90
N ASP A 220 18.39 12.19 7.88
CA ASP A 220 18.25 11.12 8.87
C ASP A 220 19.37 10.10 8.72
N CYS A 221 19.77 9.75 7.50
CA CYS A 221 20.96 8.93 7.29
C CYS A 221 22.21 9.58 7.88
N HIS A 222 22.43 10.88 7.62
CA HIS A 222 23.58 11.61 8.13
C HIS A 222 23.66 11.60 9.67
N VAL A 223 22.57 11.91 10.35
CA VAL A 223 22.52 12.00 11.82
C VAL A 223 22.45 10.64 12.52
N LEU A 224 21.88 9.62 11.87
CA LEU A 224 21.82 8.25 12.39
C LEU A 224 23.11 7.45 12.12
N GLY A 225 24.02 7.96 11.27
CA GLY A 225 25.20 7.23 10.83
C GLY A 225 24.89 6.06 9.89
N ILE A 226 23.78 6.15 9.15
CA ILE A 226 23.38 5.16 8.14
C ILE A 226 23.79 5.72 6.76
N SER A 227 24.41 4.90 5.91
CA SER A 227 24.79 5.35 4.57
C SER A 227 23.55 5.58 3.69
N ASN A 228 23.39 6.80 3.17
CA ASN A 228 22.44 7.08 2.10
C ASN A 228 23.10 6.79 0.75
N MET A 229 22.56 5.83 0.00
CA MET A 229 23.07 5.46 -1.33
C MET A 229 22.31 6.16 -2.48
N PHE A 230 21.26 6.92 -2.18
CA PHE A 230 20.47 7.62 -3.18
C PHE A 230 21.18 8.90 -3.66
N ASP A 231 21.51 8.95 -4.95
CA ASP A 231 22.09 10.15 -5.57
C ASP A 231 20.98 11.13 -5.99
N LEU A 232 20.58 11.95 -5.03
CA LEU A 232 19.53 12.96 -5.19
C LEU A 232 19.86 13.99 -6.30
N LYS A 233 21.08 14.52 -6.29
CA LYS A 233 21.46 15.60 -7.23
C LYS A 233 21.35 15.11 -8.67
N ARG A 234 21.86 13.91 -8.93
CA ARG A 234 21.74 13.27 -10.23
C ARG A 234 20.27 13.01 -10.61
N PHE A 235 19.48 12.49 -9.68
CA PHE A 235 18.07 12.18 -9.91
C PHE A 235 17.27 13.42 -10.34
N MET A 236 17.41 14.54 -9.60
CA MET A 236 16.76 15.81 -9.92
C MET A 236 17.25 16.40 -11.25
N MET A 237 18.55 16.29 -11.54
CA MET A 237 19.12 16.79 -12.80
C MET A 237 18.56 16.08 -14.04
N MET A 238 18.09 14.85 -13.90
CA MET A 238 17.55 14.03 -14.99
C MET A 238 16.02 13.96 -15.02
N ALA A 239 15.33 14.75 -14.21
CA ALA A 239 13.89 14.90 -14.32
C ALA A 239 13.52 15.80 -15.51
N ARG A 240 12.40 15.51 -16.16
CA ARG A 240 11.77 16.35 -17.19
C ARG A 240 10.27 16.38 -16.96
N VAL A 241 9.61 17.44 -17.35
CA VAL A 241 8.15 17.51 -17.38
C VAL A 241 7.67 17.15 -18.79
N LEU A 242 6.82 16.13 -18.90
CA LEU A 242 6.27 15.65 -20.16
C LEU A 242 4.76 15.46 -20.06
N GLU A 243 4.07 15.57 -21.20
CA GLU A 243 2.64 15.27 -21.28
C GLU A 243 2.43 13.75 -21.22
N CYS A 244 1.62 13.29 -20.27
CA CYS A 244 1.29 11.87 -20.11
C CYS A 244 -0.22 11.66 -20.27
N GLU A 245 -0.59 10.60 -20.99
CA GLU A 245 -1.97 10.21 -21.23
C GLU A 245 -2.36 9.06 -20.29
N TYR A 246 -3.46 9.22 -19.55
CA TYR A 246 -3.95 8.19 -18.64
C TYR A 246 -5.47 8.07 -18.68
N VAL A 247 -5.96 6.88 -18.36
CA VAL A 247 -7.39 6.53 -18.40
C VAL A 247 -7.96 6.62 -16.99
N VAL A 248 -8.85 7.59 -16.77
CA VAL A 248 -9.61 7.73 -15.52
C VAL A 248 -11.04 7.24 -15.73
N LYS A 249 -11.71 6.78 -14.69
CA LYS A 249 -13.16 6.49 -14.78
C LYS A 249 -13.96 7.75 -14.46
N ASP A 250 -14.95 8.08 -15.28
CA ASP A 250 -15.93 9.12 -14.97
C ASP A 250 -16.87 8.70 -13.83
N LYS A 251 -17.80 9.59 -13.46
CA LYS A 251 -18.78 9.34 -12.38
C LYS A 251 -19.68 8.13 -12.66
N ASP A 252 -19.84 7.78 -13.94
CA ASP A 252 -20.66 6.68 -14.42
C ASP A 252 -19.82 5.40 -14.66
N GLY A 253 -18.52 5.45 -14.37
CA GLY A 253 -17.58 4.34 -14.49
C GLY A 253 -16.96 4.15 -15.89
N ASN A 254 -17.22 5.05 -16.84
CA ASN A 254 -16.67 4.97 -18.19
C ASN A 254 -15.22 5.47 -18.23
N PRO A 255 -14.34 4.83 -19.03
CA PRO A 255 -12.98 5.28 -19.21
C PRO A 255 -12.92 6.60 -20.02
N VAL A 256 -12.25 7.60 -19.46
CA VAL A 256 -11.95 8.91 -20.07
C VAL A 256 -10.44 9.08 -20.12
N ASN A 257 -9.91 9.42 -21.30
CA ASN A 257 -8.50 9.76 -21.43
C ASN A 257 -8.28 11.21 -21.00
N ILE A 258 -7.37 11.40 -20.06
CA ILE A 258 -6.93 12.72 -19.60
C ILE A 258 -5.46 12.85 -19.96
N ARG A 259 -5.05 14.07 -20.34
CA ARG A 259 -3.67 14.43 -20.58
C ARG A 259 -3.26 15.48 -19.56
N LYS A 260 -2.16 15.25 -18.86
CA LYS A 260 -1.57 16.21 -17.90
C LYS A 260 -0.05 16.19 -18.02
N PHE A 261 0.57 17.29 -17.62
CA PHE A 261 2.02 17.37 -17.50
C PHE A 261 2.47 16.78 -16.18
N HIS A 262 3.42 15.84 -16.22
CA HIS A 262 3.96 15.15 -15.06
C HIS A 262 5.48 15.16 -15.06
N ILE A 263 6.07 15.13 -13.87
CA ILE A 263 7.50 14.90 -13.69
C ILE A 263 7.81 13.45 -14.08
N CYS A 264 8.62 13.32 -15.12
CA CYS A 264 9.08 12.06 -15.67
C CYS A 264 10.58 11.92 -15.40
N HIS A 265 10.98 10.70 -15.06
CA HIS A 265 12.38 10.39 -14.77
C HIS A 265 13.02 9.60 -15.89
N ARG A 266 14.34 9.65 -15.94
CA ARG A 266 15.08 8.94 -16.96
C ARG A 266 15.08 7.43 -16.69
N ASP A 267 14.86 6.63 -17.73
CA ASP A 267 14.89 5.16 -17.70
C ASP A 267 16.04 4.55 -16.88
N LYS A 268 17.27 5.03 -17.07
CA LYS A 268 18.46 4.56 -16.34
C LYS A 268 18.56 4.97 -14.86
N GLU A 269 17.59 5.71 -14.33
CA GLU A 269 17.56 6.12 -12.92
C GLU A 269 16.67 5.20 -12.07
N LEU A 270 16.08 4.16 -12.67
CA LEU A 270 15.23 3.19 -11.97
C LEU A 270 15.98 2.48 -10.84
N GLU A 271 17.24 2.11 -11.04
CA GLU A 271 18.05 1.48 -10.00
C GLU A 271 18.29 2.43 -8.82
N ASN A 272 18.56 3.72 -9.11
CA ASN A 272 18.73 4.75 -8.09
C ASN A 272 17.42 4.95 -7.29
N LEU A 273 16.29 4.88 -7.97
CA LEU A 273 14.97 4.99 -7.34
C LEU A 273 14.62 3.79 -6.44
N ILE A 274 15.01 2.58 -6.84
CA ILE A 274 14.85 1.38 -6.00
C ILE A 274 15.71 1.48 -4.75
N ILE A 275 16.95 1.96 -4.88
CA ILE A 275 17.83 2.23 -3.74
C ILE A 275 17.20 3.23 -2.77
N MET A 276 16.51 4.26 -3.29
CA MET A 276 15.78 5.22 -2.48
C MET A 276 14.67 4.54 -1.64
N PHE A 277 13.83 3.72 -2.28
CA PHE A 277 12.77 2.99 -1.56
C PHE A 277 13.31 1.94 -0.58
N GLN A 278 14.43 1.29 -0.90
CA GLN A 278 15.13 0.41 0.03
C GLN A 278 15.68 1.19 1.23
N THR A 279 16.25 2.38 1.01
CA THR A 279 16.71 3.28 2.07
C THR A 279 15.57 3.65 2.99
N ARG A 280 14.40 4.01 2.44
CA ARG A 280 13.17 4.24 3.19
C ARG A 280 12.80 3.03 4.07
N PHE A 281 12.80 1.83 3.48
CA PHE A 281 12.53 0.60 4.20
C PHE A 281 13.50 0.39 5.37
N PHE A 282 14.80 0.56 5.14
CA PHE A 282 15.83 0.43 6.18
C PHE A 282 15.69 1.48 7.29
N LEU A 283 15.43 2.74 6.97
CA LEU A 283 15.21 3.79 7.96
C LEU A 283 14.01 3.49 8.85
N HIS A 284 12.90 3.04 8.27
CA HIS A 284 11.74 2.61 9.05
C HIS A 284 12.04 1.40 9.93
N MET A 285 12.72 0.39 9.40
CA MET A 285 13.03 -0.84 10.12
C MET A 285 14.01 -0.61 11.27
N ASN A 286 15.08 0.14 11.02
CA ASN A 286 16.20 0.26 11.93
C ASN A 286 16.07 1.46 12.89
N ALA A 287 15.41 2.54 12.48
CA ALA A 287 15.33 3.77 13.28
C ALA A 287 13.90 4.12 13.68
N TYR A 288 13.04 4.51 12.74
CA TYR A 288 11.73 5.13 13.06
C TYR A 288 10.80 4.19 13.81
N LYS A 289 10.81 2.90 13.45
CA LYS A 289 10.05 1.85 14.13
C LYS A 289 10.99 0.89 14.87
N HIS A 290 12.10 1.38 15.40
CA HIS A 290 12.94 0.60 16.31
C HIS A 290 12.13 0.20 17.56
N PRO A 291 12.20 -1.05 18.06
CA PRO A 291 11.34 -1.52 19.15
C PRO A 291 11.38 -0.66 20.41
N VAL A 292 12.57 -0.16 20.77
CA VAL A 292 12.73 0.72 21.95
C VAL A 292 12.11 2.11 21.71
N VAL A 293 12.19 2.65 20.49
CA VAL A 293 11.53 3.92 20.15
C VAL A 293 10.02 3.76 20.24
N CYS A 294 9.48 2.66 19.71
CA CYS A 294 8.06 2.35 19.82
C CYS A 294 7.57 2.18 21.26
N ALA A 295 8.38 1.56 22.13
CA ALA A 295 8.09 1.45 23.55
C ALA A 295 8.05 2.84 24.22
N LEU A 296 9.02 3.71 23.91
CA LEU A 296 9.08 5.09 24.39
C LEU A 296 7.88 5.91 23.92
N ASP A 297 7.53 5.83 22.63
CA ASP A 297 6.34 6.47 22.06
C ASP A 297 5.08 6.10 22.86
N ARG A 298 4.92 4.80 23.17
CA ARG A 298 3.76 4.34 23.96
C ARG A 298 3.81 4.85 25.40
N MET A 299 4.97 4.84 26.04
CA MET A 299 5.09 5.34 27.42
C MET A 299 4.78 6.85 27.52
N VAL A 300 5.26 7.64 26.55
CA VAL A 300 4.95 9.07 26.51
C VAL A 300 3.50 9.31 26.16
N CYS A 301 2.92 8.55 25.23
CA CYS A 301 1.48 8.59 24.95
C CYS A 301 0.64 8.26 26.20
N ASP A 302 0.98 7.19 26.93
CA ASP A 302 0.32 6.84 28.20
C ASP A 302 0.44 8.00 29.23
N ALA A 303 1.62 8.60 29.37
CA ALA A 303 1.83 9.74 30.27
C ALA A 303 1.01 10.98 29.85
N PHE A 304 0.92 11.25 28.54
CA PHE A 304 0.12 12.34 28.01
C PHE A 304 -1.36 12.12 28.29
N LEU A 305 -1.89 10.93 28.03
CA LEU A 305 -3.31 10.62 28.24
C LEU A 305 -3.72 10.75 29.72
N HIS A 306 -2.84 10.38 30.66
CA HIS A 306 -3.06 10.63 32.08
C HIS A 306 -3.03 12.14 32.42
N ALA A 307 -2.10 12.89 31.83
CA ALA A 307 -1.91 14.30 32.13
C ALA A 307 -2.90 15.24 31.39
N ASP A 308 -3.53 14.76 30.31
CA ASP A 308 -4.24 15.57 29.33
C ASP A 308 -5.34 16.44 29.95
N LYS A 309 -6.18 15.83 30.81
CA LYS A 309 -7.31 16.52 31.44
C LYS A 309 -6.88 17.74 32.26
N TYR A 310 -5.68 17.73 32.83
CA TYR A 310 -5.23 18.69 33.84
C TYR A 310 -4.20 19.67 33.28
N LEU A 311 -3.39 19.27 32.31
CA LEU A 311 -2.45 20.16 31.65
C LEU A 311 -3.15 21.05 30.65
N LYS A 312 -3.58 22.20 31.14
CA LYS A 312 -4.24 23.22 30.33
C LYS A 312 -3.24 24.18 29.69
N THR A 313 -3.53 24.55 28.45
CA THR A 313 -2.78 25.55 27.68
C THR A 313 -3.75 26.67 27.27
N PRO A 314 -3.37 27.96 27.41
CA PRO A 314 -4.25 29.07 27.03
C PRO A 314 -4.40 29.17 25.52
N GLY A 315 -5.64 29.10 25.05
CA GLY A 315 -6.05 29.36 23.68
C GLY A 315 -6.61 30.77 23.49
N ASP A 316 -7.57 30.91 22.58
CA ASP A 316 -8.30 32.16 22.31
C ASP A 316 -9.22 32.54 23.48
N ASP A 317 -10.28 31.76 23.68
CA ASP A 317 -11.32 32.04 24.68
C ASP A 317 -11.41 30.97 25.78
N LYS A 318 -10.59 29.91 25.67
CA LYS A 318 -10.63 28.77 26.60
C LYS A 318 -9.25 28.20 26.90
N LEU A 319 -9.20 27.46 28.00
CA LEU A 319 -8.09 26.60 28.37
C LEU A 319 -8.28 25.24 27.69
N CYS A 320 -7.38 24.86 26.79
CA CYS A 320 -7.42 23.58 26.07
C CYS A 320 -6.55 22.53 26.76
N SER A 321 -6.97 21.26 26.76
CA SER A 321 -6.06 20.14 27.06
C SER A 321 -4.92 20.03 26.03
N LEU A 322 -3.99 19.09 26.22
CA LEU A 322 -2.94 18.85 25.24
C LEU A 322 -3.54 18.35 23.92
N THR A 323 -4.48 17.41 23.97
CA THR A 323 -5.13 16.83 22.79
C THR A 323 -6.18 17.75 22.17
N GLU A 324 -6.96 18.49 22.97
CA GLU A 324 -7.97 19.46 22.50
C GLU A 324 -7.34 20.69 21.83
N SER A 325 -6.04 20.93 22.05
CA SER A 325 -5.35 22.08 21.46
C SER A 325 -5.33 22.07 19.93
N ILE A 326 -5.56 20.93 19.28
CA ILE A 326 -5.63 20.85 17.80
C ILE A 326 -6.77 21.69 17.20
N ASP A 327 -7.78 22.04 18.00
CA ASP A 327 -8.92 22.85 17.58
C ASP A 327 -8.73 24.35 17.89
N ASP A 328 -7.62 24.73 18.53
CA ASP A 328 -7.30 26.11 18.89
C ASP A 328 -5.82 26.38 18.61
N MET A 329 -5.53 27.03 17.49
CA MET A 329 -4.16 27.25 17.04
C MET A 329 -3.33 28.14 18.00
N LYS A 330 -3.96 29.01 18.81
CA LYS A 330 -3.24 29.83 19.82
C LYS A 330 -2.78 28.99 21.01
N ALA A 331 -3.53 27.95 21.35
CA ALA A 331 -3.06 26.92 22.28
C ALA A 331 -2.02 26.02 21.60
N TYR A 332 -2.29 25.57 20.37
CA TYR A 332 -1.45 24.61 19.63
C TYR A 332 -0.02 25.09 19.42
N ILE A 333 0.15 26.35 19.00
CA ILE A 333 1.48 26.95 18.73
C ILE A 333 2.38 26.99 19.99
N ARG A 334 1.81 26.86 21.20
CA ARG A 334 2.57 26.81 22.46
C ARG A 334 3.04 25.39 22.82
N LEU A 335 2.57 24.36 22.13
CA LEU A 335 2.97 22.99 22.37
C LEU A 335 4.27 22.66 21.63
N ASN A 336 5.23 22.11 22.36
CA ASN A 336 6.49 21.58 21.84
C ASN A 336 7.00 20.43 22.74
N ASP A 337 8.20 19.90 22.47
CA ASP A 337 8.75 18.75 23.19
C ASP A 337 8.97 19.01 24.70
N SER A 338 8.93 20.26 25.16
CA SER A 338 9.03 20.62 26.60
C SER A 338 7.86 20.11 27.44
N VAL A 339 6.79 19.61 26.82
CA VAL A 339 5.63 19.03 27.51
C VAL A 339 6.01 17.91 28.49
N LEU A 340 7.08 17.15 28.25
CA LEU A 340 7.58 16.18 29.24
C LEU A 340 8.04 16.89 30.53
N HIS A 341 8.75 18.00 30.42
CA HIS A 341 9.14 18.80 31.58
C HIS A 341 7.92 19.43 32.26
N ARG A 342 6.93 19.87 31.47
CA ARG A 342 5.66 20.40 32.02
C ARG A 342 4.91 19.37 32.86
N ILE A 343 4.86 18.10 32.42
CA ILE A 343 4.22 17.02 33.20
C ILE A 343 5.05 16.69 34.44
N ARG A 344 6.38 16.54 34.28
CA ARG A 344 7.30 16.22 35.38
C ARG A 344 7.23 17.25 36.51
N ASP A 345 7.21 18.52 36.14
CA ASP A 345 7.30 19.65 37.09
C ASP A 345 5.91 20.18 37.48
N PHE A 346 4.83 19.52 37.03
CA PHE A 346 3.45 19.91 37.35
C PHE A 346 3.19 19.80 38.85
N LYS A 347 2.72 20.88 39.46
CA LYS A 347 2.36 20.93 40.88
C LYS A 347 0.85 20.87 41.05
N LEU A 348 0.40 19.89 41.82
CA LEU A 348 -1.00 19.76 42.22
C LEU A 348 -1.41 20.92 43.14
N SER A 349 -2.64 21.38 42.99
CA SER A 349 -3.21 22.39 43.88
C SER A 349 -3.57 21.79 45.25
N GLU A 350 -3.60 22.60 46.31
CA GLU A 350 -3.91 22.14 47.69
C GLU A 350 -5.34 21.58 47.85
N GLY A 351 -6.19 21.67 46.81
CA GLY A 351 -7.55 21.10 46.74
C GLY A 351 -7.76 20.09 45.61
N ALA A 352 -6.69 19.56 45.01
CA ALA A 352 -6.79 18.60 43.89
C ALA A 352 -7.58 17.34 44.27
N SER A 353 -8.39 16.84 43.33
CA SER A 353 -9.17 15.63 43.55
C SER A 353 -8.28 14.39 43.67
N ALA A 354 -8.78 13.31 44.29
CA ALA A 354 -8.04 12.05 44.37
C ALA A 354 -7.76 11.44 42.97
N GLU A 355 -8.67 11.62 42.01
CA GLU A 355 -8.48 11.20 40.62
C GLU A 355 -7.35 11.98 39.95
N GLU A 356 -7.37 13.31 40.07
CA GLU A 356 -6.33 14.21 39.54
C GLU A 356 -4.95 13.88 40.11
N LYS A 357 -4.88 13.64 41.41
CA LYS A 357 -3.65 13.24 42.07
C LYS A 357 -3.12 11.91 41.51
N ASN A 358 -3.98 10.90 41.37
CA ASN A 358 -3.59 9.59 40.86
C ASN A 358 -3.12 9.66 39.40
N ASP A 359 -3.81 10.41 38.55
CA ASP A 359 -3.48 10.54 37.14
C ASP A 359 -2.14 11.28 36.93
N ILE A 360 -1.94 12.41 37.60
CA ILE A 360 -0.67 13.16 37.51
C ILE A 360 0.49 12.35 38.09
N GLU A 361 0.30 11.68 39.23
CA GLU A 361 1.33 10.80 39.80
C GLU A 361 1.67 9.64 38.85
N ALA A 362 0.67 9.06 38.16
CA ALA A 362 0.90 8.03 37.16
C ALA A 362 1.71 8.55 35.96
N ALA A 363 1.37 9.74 35.45
CA ALA A 363 2.10 10.39 34.36
C ALA A 363 3.55 10.70 34.74
N GLN A 364 3.77 11.30 35.92
CA GLN A 364 5.10 11.63 36.45
C GLN A 364 5.95 10.38 36.68
N LYS A 365 5.36 9.31 37.20
CA LYS A 365 6.03 8.02 37.38
C LYS A 365 6.46 7.39 36.06
N LEU A 366 5.67 7.53 34.99
CA LEU A 366 6.07 7.08 33.66
C LEU A 366 7.27 7.87 33.13
N ILE A 367 7.32 9.18 33.35
CA ILE A 367 8.45 10.03 32.97
C ILE A 367 9.71 9.64 33.75
N GLU A 368 9.60 9.47 35.07
CA GLU A 368 10.72 9.02 35.91
C GLU A 368 11.26 7.65 35.44
N ARG A 369 10.36 6.74 35.05
CA ARG A 369 10.76 5.46 34.45
C ARG A 369 11.53 5.64 33.15
N ILE A 370 11.12 6.56 32.28
CA ILE A 370 11.84 6.86 31.03
C ILE A 370 13.25 7.37 31.35
N GLU A 371 13.38 8.33 32.27
CA GLU A 371 14.66 8.90 32.71
C GLU A 371 15.58 7.84 33.32
N LYS A 372 15.04 6.90 34.10
CA LYS A 372 15.78 5.76 34.69
C LYS A 372 15.95 4.57 33.74
N ARG A 373 15.53 4.68 32.47
CA ARG A 373 15.56 3.62 31.46
C ARG A 373 14.78 2.35 31.83
N GLN A 374 13.76 2.47 32.68
CA GLN A 374 12.84 1.40 33.09
C GLN A 374 11.65 1.30 32.11
N LEU A 375 11.97 1.01 30.85
CA LEU A 375 11.03 1.09 29.73
C LEU A 375 10.05 -0.10 29.68
N TYR A 376 9.00 0.03 28.87
CA TYR A 376 8.20 -1.12 28.46
C TYR A 376 9.08 -2.12 27.71
N LYS A 377 8.99 -3.39 28.11
CA LYS A 377 9.89 -4.43 27.59
C LYS A 377 9.23 -5.14 26.42
N LEU A 378 9.96 -5.25 25.31
CA LEU A 378 9.55 -6.10 24.21
C LEU A 378 9.60 -7.56 24.66
N VAL A 379 8.46 -8.23 24.60
CA VAL A 379 8.28 -9.64 25.01
C VAL A 379 8.54 -10.56 23.83
N HIS A 380 7.86 -10.30 22.71
CA HIS A 380 7.94 -11.13 21.52
C HIS A 380 7.73 -10.31 20.24
N THR A 381 8.35 -10.73 19.14
CA THR A 381 8.14 -10.14 17.81
C THR A 381 7.80 -11.22 16.82
N PHE A 382 6.60 -11.14 16.29
CA PHE A 382 6.13 -11.94 15.19
C PHE A 382 6.51 -11.25 13.88
N LYS A 383 7.23 -11.96 13.02
CA LYS A 383 7.77 -11.40 11.77
C LYS A 383 7.01 -11.90 10.55
N LYS A 384 7.05 -11.13 9.47
CA LYS A 384 6.61 -11.54 8.12
C LYS A 384 5.13 -11.92 8.02
N PHE A 385 4.25 -11.15 8.64
CA PHE A 385 2.81 -11.28 8.33
C PHE A 385 2.54 -10.77 6.91
N THR A 386 2.37 -11.69 5.96
CA THR A 386 1.96 -11.40 4.58
C THR A 386 0.51 -11.83 4.37
N ASN A 387 -0.39 -10.85 4.27
CA ASN A 387 -1.76 -10.80 3.72
C ASN A 387 -2.68 -12.04 3.59
N GLN A 388 -2.46 -13.14 4.31
CA GLN A 388 -3.43 -14.23 4.43
C GLN A 388 -4.15 -14.10 5.78
N GLU A 389 -5.45 -13.78 5.72
CA GLU A 389 -6.48 -13.72 6.78
C GLU A 389 -6.23 -12.78 7.99
N TYR A 390 -5.03 -12.76 8.54
CA TYR A 390 -4.64 -12.02 9.75
C TYR A 390 -4.27 -10.55 9.50
N ALA A 391 -4.11 -10.13 8.24
CA ALA A 391 -3.76 -8.76 7.90
C ALA A 391 -4.85 -7.71 8.18
N LYS A 392 -6.09 -8.15 8.44
CA LYS A 392 -7.20 -7.30 8.90
C LYS A 392 -7.28 -7.18 10.42
N MET A 393 -6.52 -7.97 11.17
CA MET A 393 -6.54 -7.88 12.62
C MET A 393 -5.94 -6.56 13.08
N THR A 394 -6.66 -5.92 13.99
CA THR A 394 -6.17 -4.71 14.65
C THR A 394 -5.28 -5.10 15.83
N SER A 395 -4.45 -4.16 16.30
CA SER A 395 -3.68 -4.35 17.55
C SER A 395 -4.58 -4.78 18.72
N LYS A 396 -5.78 -4.20 18.81
CA LYS A 396 -6.79 -4.52 19.84
C LYS A 396 -7.28 -5.96 19.74
N THR A 397 -7.50 -6.47 18.54
CA THR A 397 -7.94 -7.86 18.34
C THR A 397 -6.86 -8.86 18.78
N ILE A 398 -5.61 -8.62 18.38
CA ILE A 398 -4.47 -9.47 18.77
C ILE A 398 -4.24 -9.43 20.27
N GLU A 399 -4.36 -8.24 20.88
CA GLU A 399 -4.25 -8.06 22.33
C GLU A 399 -5.27 -8.93 23.09
N VAL A 400 -6.53 -8.94 22.65
CA VAL A 400 -7.60 -9.77 23.26
C VAL A 400 -7.28 -11.26 23.15
N GLU A 401 -6.77 -11.72 22.01
CA GLU A 401 -6.44 -13.15 21.82
C GLU A 401 -5.25 -13.61 22.67
N ILE A 402 -4.25 -12.74 22.84
CA ILE A 402 -3.10 -13.02 23.72
C ILE A 402 -3.56 -13.02 25.18
N LEU A 403 -4.41 -12.09 25.59
CA LEU A 403 -5.01 -12.06 26.94
C LEU A 403 -5.81 -13.34 27.23
N ALA A 404 -6.62 -13.79 26.27
CA ALA A 404 -7.38 -15.04 26.39
C ALA A 404 -6.45 -16.26 26.53
N THR A 405 -5.33 -16.29 25.81
CA THR A 405 -4.33 -17.35 25.91
C THR A 405 -3.55 -17.28 27.24
N GLY A 406 -3.42 -16.09 27.83
CA GLY A 406 -2.74 -15.86 29.11
C GLY A 406 -3.50 -16.34 30.35
N GLY A 407 -4.78 -16.74 30.23
CA GLY A 407 -5.54 -17.37 31.31
C GLY A 407 -5.71 -16.50 32.56
N GLY A 408 -5.77 -15.17 32.41
CA GLY A 408 -5.95 -14.23 33.52
C GLY A 408 -4.69 -13.92 34.34
N LYS A 409 -3.50 -14.33 33.89
CA LYS A 409 -2.22 -14.02 34.57
C LYS A 409 -1.79 -12.55 34.45
N PHE A 410 -2.38 -11.79 33.52
CA PHE A 410 -2.12 -10.38 33.28
C PHE A 410 -3.34 -9.72 32.64
N ASP A 411 -3.48 -8.41 32.83
CA ASP A 411 -4.64 -7.65 32.36
C ASP A 411 -4.29 -6.78 31.13
N LYS A 412 -5.33 -6.19 30.53
CA LYS A 412 -5.21 -5.21 29.45
C LYS A 412 -4.27 -4.04 29.76
N LYS A 413 -4.20 -3.61 31.02
CA LYS A 413 -3.32 -2.52 31.47
C LYS A 413 -1.84 -2.89 31.45
N ASP A 414 -1.50 -4.18 31.38
CA ASP A 414 -0.13 -4.69 31.49
C ASP A 414 0.51 -4.99 30.12
N ILE A 415 -0.30 -5.11 29.07
CA ILE A 415 0.12 -5.45 27.71
C ILE A 415 0.01 -4.24 26.77
N TYR A 416 0.89 -4.19 25.77
CA TYR A 416 0.73 -3.34 24.61
C TYR A 416 1.10 -4.11 23.35
N VAL A 417 0.18 -4.19 22.39
CA VAL A 417 0.44 -4.78 21.08
C VAL A 417 0.60 -3.70 20.03
N GLN A 418 1.73 -3.74 19.32
CA GLN A 418 2.05 -2.84 18.23
C GLN A 418 2.10 -3.59 16.90
N ILE A 419 1.44 -3.05 15.87
CA ILE A 419 1.65 -3.47 14.48
C ILE A 419 2.59 -2.46 13.81
N ALA A 420 3.79 -2.91 13.47
CA ALA A 420 4.78 -2.11 12.76
C ALA A 420 4.79 -2.51 11.27
N GLU A 421 4.31 -1.62 10.42
CA GLU A 421 4.33 -1.80 8.95
C GLU A 421 5.61 -1.23 8.33
N PHE A 422 6.27 -1.96 7.45
CA PHE A 422 7.48 -1.55 6.74
C PHE A 422 7.21 -1.72 5.26
N GLY A 423 7.65 -0.77 4.44
CA GLY A 423 7.41 -0.86 3.01
C GLY A 423 7.89 0.35 2.26
N PHE A 424 7.60 0.33 0.96
CA PHE A 424 8.09 1.33 0.03
C PHE A 424 7.19 2.59 -0.02
N GLY A 425 6.17 2.70 0.84
CA GLY A 425 5.36 3.90 1.02
C GLY A 425 3.96 3.84 0.42
N MET A 426 3.68 2.89 -0.48
CA MET A 426 2.36 2.71 -1.11
C MET A 426 1.65 1.42 -0.65
N LYS A 427 1.78 1.08 0.63
CA LYS A 427 1.27 -0.19 1.21
C LYS A 427 1.77 -1.38 0.36
N GLU A 428 0.86 -2.22 -0.11
CA GLU A 428 1.16 -3.40 -0.94
C GLU A 428 1.43 -3.09 -2.41
N LYS A 429 1.17 -1.85 -2.85
CA LYS A 429 1.35 -1.44 -4.24
C LYS A 429 2.82 -1.17 -4.51
N ASN A 430 3.31 -1.66 -5.65
CA ASN A 430 4.62 -1.26 -6.17
C ASN A 430 4.58 0.24 -6.48
N PRO A 431 5.40 1.09 -5.83
CA PRO A 431 5.36 2.53 -6.05
C PRO A 431 5.81 2.95 -7.46
N LEU A 432 6.52 2.05 -8.16
CA LEU A 432 6.97 2.31 -9.52
C LEU A 432 5.84 2.21 -10.54
N THR A 433 4.68 1.59 -10.23
CA THR A 433 3.64 1.34 -11.24
C THR A 433 3.05 2.60 -11.83
N ASP A 434 3.02 3.67 -11.04
CA ASP A 434 2.45 4.95 -11.45
C ASP A 434 3.52 5.89 -12.00
N LEU A 435 4.78 5.44 -12.14
CA LEU A 435 5.87 6.26 -12.63
C LEU A 435 5.83 6.39 -14.17
N TYR A 436 6.07 7.61 -14.65
CA TYR A 436 6.37 7.85 -16.06
C TYR A 436 7.87 8.07 -16.27
N LEU A 437 8.35 7.48 -17.35
CA LEU A 437 9.74 7.48 -17.74
C LEU A 437 9.93 8.07 -19.13
N TYR A 438 11.15 8.49 -19.44
CA TYR A 438 11.58 8.83 -20.79
C TYR A 438 12.93 8.18 -21.11
N SER A 439 13.27 8.08 -22.39
CA SER A 439 14.49 7.41 -22.84
C SER A 439 15.51 8.39 -23.43
N LYS A 440 16.72 7.93 -23.75
CA LYS A 440 17.69 8.77 -24.51
C LYS A 440 17.22 9.07 -25.91
N LYS A 441 16.64 8.04 -26.54
CA LYS A 441 16.33 8.03 -27.96
C LYS A 441 15.14 8.94 -28.26
N ASP A 442 14.23 9.04 -27.29
CA ASP A 442 13.05 9.88 -27.35
C ASP A 442 12.89 10.58 -25.98
N SER A 443 13.33 11.83 -25.90
CA SER A 443 13.32 12.63 -24.66
C SER A 443 12.08 13.50 -24.47
N GLU A 444 11.21 13.54 -25.49
CA GLU A 444 9.99 14.35 -25.49
C GLU A 444 8.74 13.48 -25.27
N ARG A 445 8.90 12.16 -25.22
CA ARG A 445 7.80 11.22 -25.03
C ARG A 445 7.93 10.45 -23.72
N ALA A 446 6.91 10.57 -22.89
CA ALA A 446 6.75 9.75 -21.70
C ALA A 446 6.22 8.35 -22.06
N PHE A 447 6.64 7.34 -21.30
CA PHE A 447 6.07 6.00 -21.30
C PHE A 447 5.94 5.47 -19.86
N PRO A 448 4.90 4.67 -19.56
CA PRO A 448 4.71 4.16 -18.22
C PRO A 448 5.78 3.13 -17.86
N PHE A 449 6.13 3.06 -16.58
CA PHE A 449 6.98 2.00 -16.04
C PHE A 449 6.40 0.61 -16.32
N LYS A 450 7.30 -0.36 -16.47
CA LYS A 450 7.00 -1.78 -16.58
C LYS A 450 8.05 -2.57 -15.82
N ASP A 451 7.65 -3.66 -15.19
CA ASP A 451 8.52 -4.49 -14.33
C ASP A 451 9.74 -5.03 -15.09
N ASP A 452 9.64 -5.27 -16.40
CA ASP A 452 10.73 -5.78 -17.25
C ASP A 452 11.86 -4.78 -17.51
N LEU A 453 11.69 -3.51 -17.13
CA LEU A 453 12.72 -2.48 -17.21
C LEU A 453 13.76 -2.58 -16.09
N VAL A 454 13.49 -3.38 -15.06
CA VAL A 454 14.32 -3.50 -13.86
C VAL A 454 14.77 -4.95 -13.71
N SER A 455 15.97 -5.13 -13.15
CA SER A 455 16.43 -6.46 -12.76
C SER A 455 15.49 -7.13 -11.75
N GLU A 456 15.09 -8.37 -12.02
CA GLU A 456 14.33 -9.21 -11.07
C GLU A 456 15.08 -9.45 -9.74
N LEU A 457 16.40 -9.21 -9.70
CA LEU A 457 17.19 -9.28 -8.46
C LEU A 457 17.02 -8.05 -7.57
N LEU A 458 16.64 -6.90 -8.14
CA LEU A 458 16.51 -5.63 -7.44
C LEU A 458 15.06 -5.34 -7.03
N LEU A 459 14.09 -5.75 -7.85
CA LEU A 459 12.67 -5.51 -7.58
C LEU A 459 12.11 -6.56 -6.61
N PRO A 460 11.66 -6.18 -5.41
CA PRO A 460 11.07 -7.14 -4.49
C PRO A 460 9.71 -7.62 -5.00
N LYS A 461 9.32 -8.84 -4.63
CA LYS A 461 7.98 -9.38 -4.93
C LYS A 461 6.89 -8.87 -3.99
N ILE A 462 7.30 -8.35 -2.84
CA ILE A 462 6.45 -7.87 -1.75
C ILE A 462 6.94 -6.47 -1.40
N PHE A 463 6.04 -5.49 -1.40
CA PHE A 463 6.38 -4.06 -1.19
C PHE A 463 6.04 -3.54 0.21
N SER A 464 5.35 -4.37 1.01
CA SER A 464 4.99 -4.09 2.39
C SER A 464 5.02 -5.36 3.23
N GLU A 465 5.52 -5.25 4.45
CA GLU A 465 5.50 -6.30 5.46
C GLU A 465 5.10 -5.73 6.82
N LYS A 466 4.48 -6.55 7.66
CA LYS A 466 4.09 -6.17 9.02
C LYS A 466 4.78 -7.07 10.04
N ASN A 467 5.30 -6.44 11.10
CA ASN A 467 5.73 -7.14 12.31
C ASN A 467 4.78 -6.78 13.45
N VAL A 468 4.30 -7.80 14.17
CA VAL A 468 3.53 -7.60 15.39
C VAL A 468 4.49 -7.72 16.57
N ARG A 469 4.41 -6.77 17.50
CA ARG A 469 5.29 -6.71 18.68
C ARG A 469 4.45 -6.62 19.93
N VAL A 470 4.74 -7.48 20.88
CA VAL A 470 4.07 -7.50 22.19
C VAL A 470 5.03 -6.92 23.20
N TYR A 471 4.55 -5.96 23.98
CA TYR A 471 5.30 -5.31 25.04
C TYR A 471 4.61 -5.54 26.38
N CYS A 472 5.42 -5.72 27.41
CA CYS A 472 5.00 -5.74 28.81
C CYS A 472 5.23 -4.35 29.41
N LYS A 473 4.17 -3.75 29.95
CA LYS A 473 4.20 -2.42 30.58
C LYS A 473 4.74 -2.47 32.01
N THR A 474 4.60 -3.60 32.69
CA THR A 474 5.05 -3.80 34.07
C THR A 474 6.52 -4.18 34.13
N LEU A 475 7.14 -3.99 35.30
CA LEU A 475 8.52 -4.43 35.57
C LEU A 475 8.57 -5.84 36.18
N ASP A 476 7.40 -6.44 36.42
CA ASP A 476 7.28 -7.76 37.04
C ASP A 476 7.75 -8.85 36.08
N GLN A 477 8.79 -9.57 36.51
CA GLN A 477 9.39 -10.64 35.73
C GLN A 477 8.50 -11.87 35.61
N THR A 478 7.60 -12.09 36.57
CA THR A 478 6.63 -13.21 36.52
C THR A 478 5.57 -12.95 35.45
N MET A 479 5.03 -11.74 35.41
CA MET A 479 4.09 -11.31 34.35
C MET A 479 4.76 -11.30 32.98
N TYR A 480 6.00 -10.83 32.89
CA TYR A 480 6.76 -10.87 31.63
C TYR A 480 6.83 -12.29 31.05
N LYS A 481 7.21 -13.28 31.87
CA LYS A 481 7.30 -14.69 31.45
C LYS A 481 5.93 -15.24 31.06
N ALA A 482 4.89 -14.95 31.84
CA ALA A 482 3.53 -15.38 31.51
C ALA A 482 3.05 -14.82 30.17
N MET A 483 3.36 -13.56 29.88
CA MET A 483 3.03 -12.91 28.61
C MET A 483 3.86 -13.48 27.44
N GLU A 484 5.12 -13.83 27.68
CA GLU A 484 5.98 -14.49 26.70
C GLU A 484 5.45 -15.87 26.30
N GLU A 485 5.04 -16.67 27.29
CA GLU A 485 4.40 -17.97 27.06
C GLU A 485 3.11 -17.83 26.26
N ALA A 486 2.24 -16.88 26.65
CA ALA A 486 0.98 -16.63 25.96
C ALA A 486 1.19 -16.16 24.51
N ALA A 487 2.15 -15.28 24.27
CA ALA A 487 2.48 -14.78 22.93
C ALA A 487 3.04 -15.89 22.04
N LYS A 488 3.93 -16.75 22.55
CA LYS A 488 4.46 -17.90 21.80
C LYS A 488 3.40 -18.95 21.50
N GLU A 489 2.49 -19.17 22.45
CA GLU A 489 1.38 -20.10 22.23
C GLU A 489 0.40 -19.56 21.18
N TRP A 490 0.14 -18.26 21.20
CA TRP A 490 -0.62 -17.59 20.13
C TRP A 490 0.12 -17.67 18.78
N GLU A 491 1.45 -17.50 18.72
CA GLU A 491 2.25 -17.72 17.50
C GLU A 491 2.03 -19.11 16.94
N LYS A 492 2.15 -20.14 17.79
CA LYS A 492 1.98 -21.53 17.39
C LYS A 492 0.58 -21.80 16.85
N LYS A 493 -0.47 -21.17 17.40
CA LYS A 493 -1.83 -21.30 16.86
C LYS A 493 -1.93 -20.76 15.42
N ILE A 494 -1.14 -19.74 15.09
CA ILE A 494 -1.12 -19.12 13.76
C ILE A 494 -0.22 -19.92 12.80
N ASP A 495 0.99 -20.29 13.23
CA ASP A 495 1.96 -20.98 12.39
C ASP A 495 1.59 -22.45 12.13
N ASN A 496 0.84 -23.09 13.04
CA ASN A 496 0.42 -24.49 12.91
C ASN A 496 -0.96 -24.68 12.27
N ILE A 497 -1.52 -23.68 11.58
CA ILE A 497 -2.75 -23.91 10.81
C ILE A 497 -2.39 -24.88 9.67
N PRO A 498 -2.92 -26.12 9.68
CA PRO A 498 -2.53 -27.10 8.69
C PRO A 498 -2.91 -26.64 7.28
N GLY A 499 -2.15 -27.03 6.27
CA GLY A 499 -2.44 -26.63 4.90
C GLY A 499 -1.45 -27.19 3.89
N LEU A 500 -1.68 -26.88 2.62
CA LEU A 500 -0.83 -27.34 1.52
C LEU A 500 0.26 -26.31 1.24
N ALA A 501 1.53 -26.65 1.52
CA ALA A 501 2.65 -25.74 1.24
C ALA A 501 3.04 -25.72 -0.26
N ASP A 502 3.05 -24.54 -0.88
CA ASP A 502 3.47 -24.31 -2.27
C ASP A 502 4.21 -22.99 -2.45
N GLY A 503 5.39 -23.02 -3.06
CA GLY A 503 6.16 -21.80 -3.33
C GLY A 503 6.55 -20.98 -2.09
N GLY A 504 6.52 -21.57 -0.89
CA GLY A 504 6.73 -20.88 0.39
C GLY A 504 5.46 -20.31 1.04
N ILE A 505 4.29 -20.56 0.46
CA ILE A 505 2.98 -20.11 0.95
C ILE A 505 2.18 -21.34 1.41
N ASN A 506 1.53 -21.25 2.57
CA ASN A 506 0.66 -22.29 3.09
C ASN A 506 -0.80 -22.02 2.63
N ILE A 507 -1.41 -22.95 1.90
CA ILE A 507 -2.79 -22.82 1.40
C ILE A 507 -3.68 -23.80 2.16
N ASN A 508 -4.50 -23.28 3.08
CA ASN A 508 -5.40 -24.08 3.92
C ASN A 508 -6.86 -24.07 3.42
N ASN A 509 -7.27 -23.05 2.67
CA ASN A 509 -8.63 -22.92 2.16
C ASN A 509 -8.72 -22.22 0.79
N LEU A 510 -9.80 -22.48 0.05
CA LEU A 510 -10.21 -21.77 -1.16
C LEU A 510 -11.68 -21.34 -0.99
N ARG A 511 -11.95 -20.05 -1.11
CA ARG A 511 -13.29 -19.48 -0.92
C ARG A 511 -13.84 -18.93 -2.23
N TYR A 512 -15.10 -19.26 -2.54
CA TYR A 512 -15.82 -18.67 -3.66
C TYR A 512 -17.32 -18.57 -3.34
N ALA A 513 -17.83 -17.33 -3.27
CA ALA A 513 -19.21 -17.04 -2.84
C ALA A 513 -19.54 -17.80 -1.54
N ASP A 514 -20.58 -18.64 -1.56
CA ASP A 514 -21.06 -19.41 -0.39
C ASP A 514 -20.34 -20.76 -0.19
N ASN A 515 -19.33 -21.08 -1.01
CA ASN A 515 -18.60 -22.35 -0.94
C ASN A 515 -17.18 -22.16 -0.41
N THR A 516 -16.82 -22.96 0.59
CA THR A 516 -15.46 -23.02 1.15
C THR A 516 -14.89 -24.42 0.97
N VAL A 517 -13.68 -24.49 0.42
CA VAL A 517 -12.93 -25.73 0.22
C VAL A 517 -11.73 -25.71 1.16
N MET A 518 -11.57 -26.74 2.00
CA MET A 518 -10.42 -26.90 2.89
C MET A 518 -9.44 -27.92 2.35
N LEU A 519 -8.15 -27.62 2.47
CA LEU A 519 -7.04 -28.38 1.90
C LEU A 519 -6.02 -28.74 2.99
N ALA A 520 -5.64 -30.01 3.08
CA ALA A 520 -4.54 -30.46 3.93
C ALA A 520 -3.75 -31.60 3.26
N GLU A 521 -2.57 -31.91 3.79
CA GLU A 521 -1.71 -32.99 3.27
C GLU A 521 -2.05 -34.37 3.84
N ASN A 522 -2.76 -34.43 4.97
CA ASN A 522 -3.14 -35.67 5.63
C ASN A 522 -4.52 -35.51 6.31
N GLU A 523 -5.09 -36.64 6.73
CA GLU A 523 -6.42 -36.71 7.31
C GLU A 523 -6.54 -35.98 8.65
N ASP A 524 -5.54 -36.15 9.53
CA ASP A 524 -5.52 -35.53 10.87
C ASP A 524 -5.53 -34.00 10.77
N ASP A 525 -4.74 -33.46 9.84
CA ASP A 525 -4.65 -32.04 9.57
C ASP A 525 -5.91 -31.49 8.93
N LEU A 526 -6.56 -32.26 8.06
CA LEU A 526 -7.88 -31.90 7.52
C LEU A 526 -8.95 -31.89 8.62
N GLN A 527 -8.94 -32.87 9.53
CA GLN A 527 -9.87 -32.92 10.66
C GLN A 527 -9.68 -31.73 11.60
N LYS A 528 -8.44 -31.33 11.88
CA LYS A 528 -8.14 -30.12 12.68
C LYS A 528 -8.69 -28.86 12.02
N LEU A 529 -8.52 -28.70 10.70
CA LEU A 529 -9.06 -27.57 9.95
C LEU A 529 -10.60 -27.51 10.03
N VAL A 530 -11.26 -28.65 9.82
CA VAL A 530 -12.72 -28.76 9.90
C VAL A 530 -13.23 -28.40 11.29
N ASN A 531 -12.59 -28.90 12.34
CA ASN A 531 -12.93 -28.59 13.74
C ASN A 531 -12.75 -27.10 14.04
N THR A 532 -11.62 -26.52 13.62
CA THR A 532 -11.32 -25.09 13.84
C THR A 532 -12.39 -24.21 13.20
N VAL A 533 -12.75 -24.47 11.94
CA VAL A 533 -13.77 -23.67 11.26
C VAL A 533 -15.15 -23.87 11.88
N LYS A 534 -15.47 -25.08 12.34
CA LYS A 534 -16.70 -25.33 13.09
C LYS A 534 -16.77 -24.47 14.36
N GLU A 535 -15.75 -24.56 15.22
CA GLU A 535 -15.69 -23.83 16.49
C GLU A 535 -15.81 -22.31 16.27
N GLU A 536 -15.11 -21.76 15.27
CA GLU A 536 -15.17 -20.32 14.97
C GLU A 536 -16.51 -19.90 14.34
N SER A 537 -17.14 -20.77 13.56
CA SER A 537 -18.45 -20.52 12.95
C SER A 537 -19.56 -20.52 14.00
N GLU A 538 -19.51 -21.43 14.98
CA GLU A 538 -20.46 -21.50 16.10
C GLU A 538 -20.41 -20.25 16.98
N LYS A 539 -19.21 -19.71 17.24
CA LYS A 539 -19.06 -18.40 17.93
C LYS A 539 -19.75 -17.26 17.20
N CYS A 540 -19.84 -17.36 15.87
CA CYS A 540 -20.52 -16.39 15.00
C CYS A 540 -22.00 -16.73 14.73
N GLY A 541 -22.54 -17.78 15.35
CA GLY A 541 -23.93 -18.24 15.15
C GLY A 541 -24.19 -18.94 13.81
N LEU A 542 -23.15 -19.46 13.15
CA LEU A 542 -23.22 -20.17 11.88
C LEU A 542 -22.94 -21.66 12.08
N PHE A 543 -23.79 -22.53 11.51
CA PHE A 543 -23.64 -23.98 11.61
C PHE A 543 -23.34 -24.61 10.26
N ILE A 544 -22.49 -25.64 10.27
CA ILE A 544 -22.10 -26.39 9.06
C ILE A 544 -23.18 -27.42 8.74
N ASN A 545 -23.69 -27.42 7.50
CA ASN A 545 -24.61 -28.45 7.04
C ASN A 545 -23.87 -29.74 6.66
N ILE A 546 -23.92 -30.75 7.52
CA ILE A 546 -23.21 -32.03 7.33
C ILE A 546 -23.68 -32.75 6.06
N ARG A 547 -25.00 -32.75 5.76
CA ARG A 547 -25.57 -33.44 4.59
C ARG A 547 -25.09 -32.86 3.27
N LYS A 548 -24.90 -31.54 3.19
CA LYS A 548 -24.41 -30.83 2.00
C LYS A 548 -22.88 -30.82 1.89
N THR A 549 -22.18 -31.02 3.01
CA THR A 549 -20.72 -31.10 3.05
C THR A 549 -20.24 -32.45 2.53
N LYS A 550 -19.20 -32.44 1.69
CA LYS A 550 -18.60 -33.67 1.12
C LYS A 550 -17.10 -33.66 1.33
N THR A 551 -16.52 -34.84 1.50
CA THR A 551 -15.07 -35.03 1.47
C THR A 551 -14.65 -35.70 0.16
N MET A 552 -13.42 -35.45 -0.27
CA MET A 552 -12.88 -36.04 -1.48
C MET A 552 -11.36 -36.19 -1.33
N VAL A 553 -10.82 -37.32 -1.77
CA VAL A 553 -9.37 -37.53 -1.80
C VAL A 553 -8.91 -37.48 -3.24
N ILE A 554 -7.94 -36.62 -3.53
CA ILE A 554 -7.34 -36.54 -4.86
C ILE A 554 -6.02 -37.31 -4.84
N SER A 555 -5.95 -38.41 -5.60
CA SER A 555 -4.75 -39.22 -5.73
C SER A 555 -4.62 -39.80 -7.13
N ARG A 556 -3.38 -40.00 -7.60
CA ARG A 556 -3.09 -40.71 -8.86
C ARG A 556 -2.78 -42.19 -8.65
N GLU A 557 -2.78 -42.65 -7.41
CA GLU A 557 -2.55 -44.05 -7.07
C GLU A 557 -3.74 -44.92 -7.48
N LYS A 558 -3.48 -46.22 -7.71
CA LYS A 558 -4.53 -47.17 -8.13
C LYS A 558 -5.55 -47.45 -7.03
N VAL A 559 -5.19 -47.21 -5.78
CA VAL A 559 -6.04 -47.39 -4.61
C VAL A 559 -6.13 -46.06 -3.89
N ILE A 560 -7.35 -45.54 -3.76
CA ILE A 560 -7.61 -44.27 -3.10
C ILE A 560 -7.98 -44.58 -1.64
N PRO A 561 -7.29 -44.00 -0.66
CA PRO A 561 -7.59 -44.27 0.74
C PRO A 561 -8.95 -43.71 1.12
N ARG A 562 -9.65 -44.43 2.01
CA ARG A 562 -10.85 -43.92 2.66
C ARG A 562 -10.45 -43.10 3.87
N ILE A 563 -10.92 -41.87 3.93
CA ILE A 563 -10.76 -40.96 5.08
C ILE A 563 -12.04 -40.97 5.92
N ASP A 564 -11.89 -40.72 7.22
CA ASP A 564 -12.97 -40.69 8.21
C ASP A 564 -13.06 -39.31 8.89
N ILE A 565 -13.44 -38.30 8.10
CA ILE A 565 -13.67 -36.95 8.61
C ILE A 565 -15.05 -36.88 9.29
N LYS A 566 -15.07 -36.38 10.53
CA LYS A 566 -16.26 -36.27 11.37
C LYS A 566 -16.60 -34.82 11.72
N ILE A 567 -17.90 -34.52 11.74
CA ILE A 567 -18.47 -33.27 12.26
C ILE A 567 -19.58 -33.69 13.21
N ASP A 568 -19.56 -33.24 14.47
CA ASP A 568 -20.53 -33.65 15.51
C ASP A 568 -20.64 -35.16 15.73
N GLY A 569 -19.55 -35.89 15.50
CA GLY A 569 -19.52 -37.35 15.59
C GLY A 569 -20.12 -38.06 14.37
N GLU A 570 -20.78 -37.33 13.46
CA GLU A 570 -21.27 -37.85 12.19
C GLU A 570 -20.18 -37.83 11.11
N ARG A 571 -20.11 -38.90 10.33
CA ARG A 571 -19.13 -39.04 9.24
C ARG A 571 -19.60 -38.27 8.00
N VAL A 572 -18.72 -37.42 7.47
CA VAL A 572 -18.94 -36.71 6.20
C VAL A 572 -18.74 -37.66 5.02
N GLU A 573 -19.68 -37.67 4.07
CA GLU A 573 -19.62 -38.54 2.89
C GLU A 573 -18.40 -38.25 2.00
N GLN A 574 -17.62 -39.30 1.69
CA GLN A 574 -16.51 -39.23 0.73
C GLN A 574 -17.00 -39.55 -0.69
N VAL A 575 -16.78 -38.64 -1.63
CA VAL A 575 -17.22 -38.77 -3.03
C VAL A 575 -16.04 -38.95 -3.99
N ALA A 576 -16.24 -39.79 -5.02
CA ALA A 576 -15.27 -39.99 -6.10
C ALA A 576 -15.31 -38.88 -7.17
N ASN A 577 -16.44 -38.18 -7.26
CA ASN A 577 -16.62 -37.01 -8.11
C ASN A 577 -17.47 -35.95 -7.40
N PHE A 578 -17.12 -34.69 -7.60
CA PHE A 578 -17.85 -33.57 -7.00
C PHE A 578 -18.10 -32.47 -8.03
N THR A 579 -19.32 -31.91 -8.06
CA THR A 579 -19.66 -30.80 -8.96
C THR A 579 -19.39 -29.46 -8.28
N TYR A 580 -18.25 -28.85 -8.56
CA TYR A 580 -17.91 -27.50 -8.09
C TYR A 580 -18.12 -26.47 -9.22
N LEU A 581 -18.99 -25.47 -8.99
CA LEU A 581 -19.30 -24.41 -9.97
C LEU A 581 -19.67 -24.93 -11.38
N GLY A 582 -20.42 -26.03 -11.44
CA GLY A 582 -20.81 -26.68 -12.71
C GLY A 582 -19.70 -27.52 -13.36
N HIS A 583 -18.62 -27.85 -12.62
CA HIS A 583 -17.53 -28.73 -13.05
C HIS A 583 -17.33 -29.94 -12.14
N TRP A 584 -17.28 -31.14 -12.74
CA TRP A 584 -16.98 -32.38 -12.05
C TRP A 584 -15.48 -32.49 -11.80
N ILE A 585 -15.07 -32.41 -10.55
CA ILE A 585 -13.74 -32.76 -10.10
C ILE A 585 -13.75 -34.25 -9.80
N THR A 586 -12.86 -35.01 -10.40
CA THR A 586 -12.71 -36.45 -10.14
C THR A 586 -11.55 -36.71 -9.19
N GLU A 587 -11.62 -37.80 -8.45
CA GLU A 587 -10.59 -38.27 -7.53
C GLU A 587 -9.20 -38.49 -8.19
N ASP A 588 -9.15 -38.77 -9.49
CA ASP A 588 -7.91 -38.89 -10.26
C ASP A 588 -7.38 -37.53 -10.82
N GLY A 589 -8.12 -36.45 -10.58
CA GLY A 589 -7.79 -35.08 -10.99
C GLY A 589 -7.75 -34.87 -12.51
N ARG A 590 -8.43 -35.71 -13.30
CA ARG A 590 -8.48 -35.63 -14.78
C ARG A 590 -9.75 -34.93 -15.29
N SER A 591 -9.66 -34.31 -16.46
CA SER A 591 -10.81 -33.64 -17.12
C SER A 591 -11.18 -34.25 -18.48
N ASP A 592 -10.63 -35.42 -18.81
CA ASP A 592 -10.66 -35.97 -20.18
C ASP A 592 -12.08 -36.21 -20.73
N GLN A 593 -12.98 -36.75 -19.91
CA GLN A 593 -14.35 -37.05 -20.32
C GLN A 593 -15.17 -35.79 -20.60
N LYS A 594 -14.99 -34.73 -19.81
CA LYS A 594 -15.75 -33.47 -19.95
C LYS A 594 -15.30 -32.67 -21.17
N VAL A 595 -13.99 -32.58 -21.43
CA VAL A 595 -13.47 -31.95 -22.65
C VAL A 595 -14.03 -32.66 -23.89
N LYS A 596 -14.06 -34.00 -23.90
CA LYS A 596 -14.68 -34.78 -24.99
C LYS A 596 -16.17 -34.47 -25.16
N LYS A 597 -16.94 -34.38 -24.07
CA LYS A 597 -18.37 -34.01 -24.11
C LYS A 597 -18.58 -32.59 -24.67
N ARG A 598 -17.75 -31.63 -24.25
CA ARG A 598 -17.78 -30.23 -24.75
C ARG A 598 -17.41 -30.15 -26.23
N ILE A 599 -16.43 -30.92 -26.69
CA ILE A 599 -16.11 -31.10 -28.12
C ILE A 599 -17.34 -31.61 -28.88
N GLY A 600 -18.04 -32.62 -28.35
CA GLY A 600 -19.27 -33.15 -28.96
C GLY A 600 -20.39 -32.12 -29.05
N MET A 601 -20.64 -31.37 -27.98
CA MET A 601 -21.65 -30.30 -27.96
C MET A 601 -21.33 -29.20 -28.98
N ALA A 602 -20.07 -28.77 -29.05
CA ALA A 602 -19.63 -27.76 -30.01
C ALA A 602 -19.82 -28.24 -31.47
N LYS A 603 -19.45 -29.49 -31.76
CA LYS A 603 -19.69 -30.10 -33.09
C LYS A 603 -21.18 -30.14 -33.45
N ASN A 604 -22.05 -30.50 -32.50
CA ASN A 604 -23.49 -30.53 -32.72
C ASN A 604 -24.07 -29.13 -32.99
N THR A 605 -23.63 -28.11 -32.25
CA THR A 605 -24.02 -26.71 -32.50
C THR A 605 -23.59 -26.25 -33.90
N PHE A 606 -22.36 -26.59 -34.31
CA PHE A 606 -21.89 -26.28 -35.66
C PHE A 606 -22.75 -26.96 -36.74
N LEU A 607 -23.08 -28.24 -36.56
CA LEU A 607 -23.91 -29.00 -37.51
C LEU A 607 -25.32 -28.40 -37.67
N ARG A 608 -25.94 -27.95 -36.57
CA ARG A 608 -27.24 -27.24 -36.62
C ARG A 608 -27.17 -25.95 -37.44
N MET A 609 -26.05 -25.26 -37.40
CA MET A 609 -25.82 -24.00 -38.14
C MET A 609 -25.11 -24.20 -39.48
N SER A 610 -24.89 -25.44 -39.92
CA SER A 610 -24.05 -25.77 -41.08
C SER A 610 -24.51 -25.11 -42.38
N LYS A 611 -25.83 -24.96 -42.59
CA LYS A 611 -26.41 -24.25 -43.75
C LYS A 611 -25.91 -22.80 -43.86
N LEU A 612 -25.69 -22.14 -42.73
CA LEU A 612 -25.17 -20.77 -42.64
C LEU A 612 -23.64 -20.75 -42.68
N LEU A 613 -22.99 -21.57 -41.83
CA LEU A 613 -21.53 -21.56 -41.62
C LEU A 613 -20.74 -22.18 -42.80
N THR A 614 -21.40 -22.87 -43.73
CA THR A 614 -20.77 -23.41 -44.94
C THR A 614 -21.21 -22.72 -46.23
N ASN A 615 -21.96 -21.61 -46.15
CA ASN A 615 -22.44 -20.87 -47.32
C ASN A 615 -21.33 -19.98 -47.92
N ARG A 616 -21.00 -20.20 -49.19
CA ARG A 616 -19.96 -19.43 -49.92
C ARG A 616 -20.33 -17.97 -50.19
N ARG A 617 -21.62 -17.60 -50.15
CA ARG A 617 -22.07 -16.22 -50.31
C ARG A 617 -21.69 -15.33 -49.12
N ILE A 618 -21.39 -15.94 -47.97
CA ILE A 618 -20.93 -15.23 -46.77
C ILE A 618 -19.41 -15.35 -46.71
N CYS A 619 -18.72 -14.22 -46.60
CA CYS A 619 -17.25 -14.22 -46.51
C CYS A 619 -16.79 -15.04 -45.29
N PHE A 620 -15.62 -15.67 -45.41
CA PHE A 620 -15.09 -16.56 -44.37
C PHE A 620 -14.91 -15.85 -43.02
N ALA A 621 -14.54 -14.56 -43.04
CA ALA A 621 -14.39 -13.75 -41.85
C ALA A 621 -15.69 -13.66 -41.02
N ILE A 622 -16.84 -13.45 -41.66
CA ILE A 622 -18.15 -13.40 -40.96
C ILE A 622 -18.52 -14.78 -40.41
N ARG A 623 -18.29 -15.85 -41.18
CA ARG A 623 -18.56 -17.23 -40.74
C ARG A 623 -17.67 -17.63 -39.55
N SER A 624 -16.41 -17.17 -39.56
CA SER A 624 -15.47 -17.33 -38.45
C SER A 624 -15.95 -16.58 -37.20
N ARG A 625 -16.38 -15.32 -37.34
CA ARG A 625 -16.98 -14.54 -36.22
C ARG A 625 -18.21 -15.24 -35.63
N LEU A 626 -19.14 -15.72 -36.46
CA LEU A 626 -20.32 -16.45 -36.00
C LEU A 626 -19.97 -17.75 -35.27
N THR A 627 -18.96 -18.47 -35.76
CA THR A 627 -18.45 -19.69 -35.10
C THR A 627 -17.85 -19.36 -33.72
N LYS A 628 -17.09 -18.27 -33.61
CA LYS A 628 -16.57 -17.78 -32.32
C LYS A 628 -17.69 -17.37 -31.36
N SER A 629 -18.75 -16.72 -31.84
CA SER A 629 -19.85 -16.28 -30.96
C SER A 629 -20.75 -17.42 -30.47
N TYR A 630 -21.08 -18.40 -31.33
CA TYR A 630 -22.10 -19.42 -31.01
C TYR A 630 -21.53 -20.82 -30.73
N VAL A 631 -20.45 -21.22 -31.41
CA VAL A 631 -19.88 -22.57 -31.26
C VAL A 631 -18.80 -22.58 -30.18
N TRP A 632 -17.92 -21.57 -30.17
CA TRP A 632 -16.89 -21.49 -29.14
C TRP A 632 -17.48 -21.17 -27.77
N SER A 633 -18.54 -20.37 -27.66
CA SER A 633 -19.18 -20.10 -26.37
C SER A 633 -19.70 -21.38 -25.67
N VAL A 634 -20.26 -22.32 -26.44
CA VAL A 634 -20.70 -23.64 -25.93
C VAL A 634 -19.51 -24.49 -25.45
N PHE A 635 -18.40 -24.42 -26.18
CA PHE A 635 -17.17 -25.15 -25.85
C PHE A 635 -16.46 -24.56 -24.62
N LEU A 636 -16.29 -23.25 -24.59
CA LEU A 636 -15.53 -22.50 -23.59
C LEU A 636 -16.24 -22.37 -22.24
N TYR A 637 -17.46 -22.90 -22.11
CA TYR A 637 -18.18 -22.89 -20.85
C TYR A 637 -17.44 -23.71 -19.78
N ALA A 638 -17.12 -23.04 -18.67
CA ALA A 638 -16.37 -23.58 -17.54
C ALA A 638 -15.03 -24.20 -17.97
N CYS A 639 -14.37 -23.65 -19.01
CA CYS A 639 -13.05 -24.08 -19.44
C CYS A 639 -11.93 -23.66 -18.47
N GLU A 640 -12.23 -22.67 -17.65
CA GLU A 640 -11.40 -22.10 -16.58
C GLU A 640 -10.99 -23.17 -15.54
N THR A 641 -11.79 -24.24 -15.41
CA THR A 641 -11.60 -25.33 -14.43
C THR A 641 -10.97 -26.59 -15.03
N TRP A 642 -10.61 -26.61 -16.31
CA TRP A 642 -10.14 -27.83 -16.98
C TRP A 642 -8.67 -28.15 -16.68
N THR A 643 -8.40 -29.42 -16.43
CA THR A 643 -7.04 -29.98 -16.49
C THR A 643 -6.68 -30.31 -17.93
N LEU A 644 -5.73 -29.56 -18.50
CA LEU A 644 -5.18 -29.86 -19.83
C LEU A 644 -3.94 -30.75 -19.71
N ASN A 645 -3.93 -31.82 -20.49
CA ASN A 645 -2.75 -32.65 -20.77
C ASN A 645 -2.44 -32.59 -22.29
N ALA A 646 -1.27 -33.05 -22.71
CA ALA A 646 -0.86 -32.98 -24.12
C ALA A 646 -1.82 -33.74 -25.08
N SER A 647 -2.58 -34.73 -24.59
CA SER A 647 -3.62 -35.39 -25.37
C SER A 647 -4.84 -34.49 -25.56
N LEU A 648 -5.27 -33.81 -24.49
CA LEU A 648 -6.39 -32.87 -24.52
C LEU A 648 -6.08 -31.63 -25.33
N GLU A 649 -4.89 -31.05 -25.21
CA GLU A 649 -4.48 -29.91 -26.04
C GLU A 649 -4.60 -30.25 -27.53
N ARG A 650 -4.09 -31.42 -27.95
CA ARG A 650 -4.25 -31.93 -29.32
C ARG A 650 -5.71 -32.11 -29.73
N ASN A 651 -6.58 -32.56 -28.82
CA ASN A 651 -8.01 -32.70 -29.09
C ASN A 651 -8.72 -31.35 -29.29
N ILE A 652 -8.31 -30.30 -28.56
CA ILE A 652 -8.85 -28.94 -28.70
C ILE A 652 -8.43 -28.35 -30.05
N GLU A 653 -7.15 -28.49 -30.41
CA GLU A 653 -6.64 -28.05 -31.72
C GLU A 653 -7.30 -28.82 -32.87
N ALA A 654 -7.55 -30.13 -32.68
CA ALA A 654 -8.26 -30.94 -33.65
C ALA A 654 -9.73 -30.51 -33.83
N LEU A 655 -10.42 -30.06 -32.76
CA LEU A 655 -11.76 -29.49 -32.87
C LEU A 655 -11.73 -28.21 -33.72
N GLU A 656 -10.79 -27.30 -33.45
CA GLU A 656 -10.69 -26.04 -34.17
C GLU A 656 -10.40 -26.25 -35.67
N MET A 657 -9.45 -27.14 -36.00
CA MET A 657 -9.17 -27.52 -37.38
C MET A 657 -10.37 -28.20 -38.05
N TRP A 658 -11.14 -29.00 -37.31
CA TRP A 658 -12.37 -29.60 -37.83
C TRP A 658 -13.41 -28.53 -38.20
N LEU A 659 -13.57 -27.48 -37.38
CA LEU A 659 -14.47 -26.37 -37.66
C LEU A 659 -14.03 -25.59 -38.91
N TYR A 660 -12.73 -25.24 -39.02
CA TYR A 660 -12.20 -24.50 -40.16
C TYR A 660 -12.31 -25.27 -41.48
N ARG A 661 -11.93 -26.55 -41.49
CA ARG A 661 -12.07 -27.41 -42.68
C ARG A 661 -13.51 -27.54 -43.14
N ARG A 662 -14.46 -27.68 -42.22
CA ARG A 662 -15.90 -27.77 -42.56
C ARG A 662 -16.43 -26.44 -43.12
N MET A 663 -16.04 -25.30 -42.57
CA MET A 663 -16.41 -23.99 -43.13
C MET A 663 -15.82 -23.75 -44.52
N ALA A 664 -14.56 -24.15 -44.73
CA ALA A 664 -13.88 -24.04 -46.02
C ALA A 664 -14.34 -25.12 -47.03
N ARG A 665 -15.06 -26.16 -46.57
CA ARG A 665 -15.42 -27.38 -47.33
C ARG A 665 -14.20 -28.12 -47.90
N ILE A 666 -13.11 -28.14 -47.13
CA ILE A 666 -11.88 -28.88 -47.48
C ILE A 666 -11.95 -30.26 -46.84
N SER A 667 -11.77 -31.31 -47.63
CA SER A 667 -11.72 -32.67 -47.12
C SER A 667 -10.48 -32.90 -46.27
N TRP A 668 -10.55 -33.85 -45.31
CA TRP A 668 -9.41 -34.18 -44.47
C TRP A 668 -8.21 -34.75 -45.26
N LYS A 669 -8.48 -35.34 -46.44
CA LYS A 669 -7.46 -35.95 -47.32
C LYS A 669 -6.80 -34.98 -48.30
N GLU A 670 -7.36 -33.78 -48.48
CA GLU A 670 -6.97 -32.87 -49.57
C GLU A 670 -5.74 -32.00 -49.26
N LYS A 671 -5.62 -31.51 -48.02
CA LYS A 671 -4.59 -30.53 -47.63
C LYS A 671 -4.08 -30.78 -46.21
N LYS A 672 -2.82 -30.44 -45.93
CA LYS A 672 -2.24 -30.46 -44.57
C LYS A 672 -2.81 -29.32 -43.73
N ASN A 673 -2.75 -29.43 -42.40
CA ASN A 673 -3.33 -28.42 -41.49
C ASN A 673 -2.74 -27.01 -41.69
N LYS A 674 -1.43 -26.91 -41.98
CA LYS A 674 -0.75 -25.64 -42.25
C LYS A 674 -1.28 -24.95 -43.52
N GLU A 675 -1.45 -25.72 -44.60
CA GLU A 675 -2.00 -25.23 -45.88
C GLU A 675 -3.45 -24.73 -45.72
N VAL A 676 -4.26 -25.42 -44.90
CA VAL A 676 -5.63 -24.98 -44.60
C VAL A 676 -5.64 -23.65 -43.85
N LEU A 677 -4.71 -23.43 -42.90
CA LEU A 677 -4.60 -22.18 -42.15
C LEU A 677 -4.16 -21.02 -43.06
N GLU A 678 -3.17 -21.25 -43.93
CA GLU A 678 -2.71 -20.25 -44.90
C GLU A 678 -3.82 -19.83 -45.87
N GLU A 679 -4.61 -20.78 -46.39
CA GLU A 679 -5.72 -20.51 -47.32
C GLU A 679 -6.86 -19.70 -46.70
N ILE A 680 -7.10 -19.86 -45.40
CA ILE A 680 -8.12 -19.08 -44.66
C ILE A 680 -7.56 -17.80 -44.03
N GLY A 681 -6.28 -17.49 -44.27
CA GLY A 681 -5.62 -16.27 -43.79
C GLY A 681 -5.25 -16.26 -42.30
N LEU A 682 -5.10 -17.43 -41.68
CA LEU A 682 -4.70 -17.58 -40.28
C LEU A 682 -3.30 -18.17 -40.16
N LYS A 683 -2.52 -17.71 -39.16
CA LYS A 683 -1.16 -18.21 -38.92
C LYS A 683 -1.12 -19.38 -37.91
N HIS A 684 -2.08 -19.46 -37.01
CA HIS A 684 -2.16 -20.47 -35.95
C HIS A 684 -3.60 -20.66 -35.45
N THR A 685 -3.82 -21.76 -34.74
CA THR A 685 -5.05 -22.05 -33.97
C THR A 685 -5.15 -21.15 -32.74
N GLU A 686 -6.35 -20.68 -32.42
CA GLU A 686 -6.62 -19.67 -31.40
C GLU A 686 -7.46 -20.20 -30.23
N LEU A 687 -8.18 -21.31 -30.39
CA LEU A 687 -9.12 -21.83 -29.38
C LEU A 687 -8.39 -22.28 -28.12
N LEU A 688 -7.28 -23.01 -28.26
CA LEU A 688 -6.46 -23.43 -27.12
C LEU A 688 -5.88 -22.23 -26.38
N LYS A 689 -5.43 -21.21 -27.12
CA LYS A 689 -4.94 -19.95 -26.54
C LYS A 689 -6.05 -19.24 -25.76
N THR A 690 -7.28 -19.24 -26.27
CA THR A 690 -8.45 -18.67 -25.61
C THR A 690 -8.79 -19.40 -24.30
N VAL A 691 -8.78 -20.74 -24.30
CA VAL A 691 -8.96 -21.55 -23.08
C VAL A 691 -7.90 -21.19 -22.04
N LYS A 692 -6.62 -21.18 -22.43
CA LYS A 692 -5.51 -20.83 -21.53
C LYS A 692 -5.64 -19.40 -20.99
N THR A 693 -6.06 -18.45 -21.83
CA THR A 693 -6.27 -17.06 -21.43
C THR A 693 -7.39 -16.92 -20.41
N ARG A 694 -8.52 -17.62 -20.58
CA ARG A 694 -9.62 -17.61 -19.62
C ARG A 694 -9.26 -18.28 -18.30
N GLN A 695 -8.52 -19.39 -18.35
CA GLN A 695 -7.95 -20.02 -17.15
C GLN A 695 -7.06 -19.05 -16.35
N LEU A 696 -6.22 -18.28 -17.04
CA LEU A 696 -5.37 -17.26 -16.43
C LEU A 696 -6.18 -16.09 -15.84
N ALA A 697 -7.18 -15.60 -16.56
CA ALA A 697 -8.06 -14.53 -16.08
C ALA A 697 -8.83 -14.96 -14.82
N TYR A 698 -9.37 -16.18 -14.80
CA TYR A 698 -10.06 -16.74 -13.65
C TYR A 698 -9.14 -16.97 -12.44
N TYR A 699 -7.89 -17.39 -12.67
CA TYR A 699 -6.89 -17.45 -11.60
C TYR A 699 -6.64 -16.07 -10.97
N GLY A 700 -6.54 -15.02 -11.78
CA GLY A 700 -6.43 -13.63 -11.28
C GLY A 700 -7.64 -13.18 -10.44
N HIS A 701 -8.79 -13.84 -10.58
CA HIS A 701 -9.98 -13.59 -9.75
C HIS A 701 -10.00 -14.44 -8.46
N ILE A 702 -9.56 -15.71 -8.49
CA ILE A 702 -9.52 -16.61 -7.30
C ILE A 702 -8.34 -16.30 -6.38
N CYS A 703 -7.24 -15.77 -6.91
CA CYS A 703 -6.15 -15.21 -6.12
C CYS A 703 -6.30 -13.67 -6.09
N PRO A 704 -7.24 -13.09 -5.30
CA PRO A 704 -7.27 -11.67 -5.09
C PRO A 704 -6.16 -11.28 -4.09
N CYS A 705 -4.92 -11.30 -4.58
CA CYS A 705 -3.78 -10.47 -4.17
C CYS A 705 -2.52 -10.96 -4.89
N GLN A 706 -2.47 -10.76 -6.20
CA GLN A 706 -1.24 -10.29 -6.82
C GLN A 706 -1.65 -9.15 -7.74
N SER A 707 -1.03 -7.99 -7.50
CA SER A 707 -1.14 -6.79 -8.31
C SER A 707 -1.17 -7.12 -9.81
N LYS A 708 -2.05 -6.44 -10.56
CA LYS A 708 -2.15 -6.51 -12.02
C LYS A 708 -0.76 -6.60 -12.66
N CYS A 709 -0.38 -7.78 -13.17
CA CYS A 709 0.77 -7.91 -14.05
C CYS A 709 0.28 -8.22 -15.46
N SER A 710 0.45 -7.25 -16.35
CA SER A 710 0.15 -7.36 -17.78
C SER A 710 1.32 -7.98 -18.55
N THR A 711 0.97 -8.97 -19.38
CA THR A 711 1.61 -9.45 -20.63
C THR A 711 2.80 -10.46 -20.60
N SER A 712 2.43 -11.70 -20.97
CA SER A 712 3.08 -12.61 -21.95
C SER A 712 4.36 -13.43 -21.62
N THR A 713 4.10 -14.66 -21.11
CA THR A 713 4.73 -15.98 -21.41
C THR A 713 6.19 -16.29 -20.98
N PRO A 714 6.53 -17.56 -20.62
CA PRO A 714 5.71 -18.69 -20.18
C PRO A 714 6.37 -19.50 -19.04
N TYR A 715 6.08 -19.25 -17.76
CA TYR A 715 6.37 -20.26 -16.73
C TYR A 715 5.27 -20.40 -15.68
N LEU A 716 4.72 -21.62 -15.70
CA LEU A 716 4.11 -22.37 -14.60
C LEU A 716 2.72 -21.88 -14.15
N ARG A 717 1.64 -22.58 -14.53
CA ARG A 717 1.20 -23.84 -13.88
C ARG A 717 1.29 -23.72 -12.34
N ALA A 718 0.40 -22.99 -11.67
CA ALA A 718 0.50 -22.82 -10.21
C ALA A 718 -0.84 -22.48 -9.51
N SER A 719 -1.88 -23.29 -9.73
CA SER A 719 -3.05 -23.28 -8.84
C SER A 719 -3.62 -24.68 -8.69
N PHE A 720 -3.85 -25.38 -9.81
CA PHE A 720 -4.11 -26.84 -9.81
C PHE A 720 -2.84 -27.68 -10.02
N ALA A 721 -1.76 -27.05 -10.49
CA ALA A 721 -0.45 -27.68 -10.59
C ALA A 721 0.22 -27.87 -9.22
N THR A 722 -0.14 -27.04 -8.25
CA THR A 722 0.25 -27.07 -6.84
C THR A 722 -0.33 -28.28 -6.12
N ILE A 723 -1.66 -28.42 -6.17
CA ILE A 723 -2.38 -29.65 -5.78
C ILE A 723 -1.78 -30.86 -6.50
N LYS A 724 -1.34 -30.69 -7.77
CA LYS A 724 -0.74 -31.77 -8.54
C LYS A 724 0.71 -32.08 -8.22
N LYS A 725 1.59 -31.12 -7.92
CA LYS A 725 3.01 -31.38 -7.61
C LYS A 725 3.12 -32.20 -6.32
N LYS A 726 2.19 -31.99 -5.37
CA LYS A 726 2.06 -32.83 -4.18
C LYS A 726 1.20 -34.07 -4.39
N ALA A 727 0.14 -34.06 -5.21
CA ALA A 727 -0.51 -35.31 -5.64
C ALA A 727 0.36 -36.21 -6.56
N PHE A 728 1.54 -35.73 -6.97
CA PHE A 728 2.60 -36.52 -7.59
C PHE A 728 3.45 -37.28 -6.55
N CYS A 729 3.29 -37.01 -5.24
CA CYS A 729 4.00 -37.67 -4.14
C CYS A 729 3.14 -38.06 -2.91
N PHE A 730 1.92 -37.52 -2.72
CA PHE A 730 1.12 -37.68 -1.50
C PHE A 730 -0.40 -37.67 -1.76
N ILE A 731 -1.14 -38.43 -0.94
CA ILE A 731 -2.60 -38.46 -0.82
C ILE A 731 -3.08 -37.09 -0.30
N THR A 732 -3.92 -36.36 -1.05
CA THR A 732 -4.44 -35.05 -0.58
C THR A 732 -5.94 -35.13 -0.28
N PRO A 733 -6.37 -35.13 0.99
CA PRO A 733 -7.77 -35.07 1.35
C PRO A 733 -8.31 -33.62 1.28
N LEU A 734 -9.59 -33.49 0.90
CA LEU A 734 -10.29 -32.22 0.69
C LEU A 734 -11.67 -32.29 1.35
N VAL A 735 -12.13 -31.21 1.97
CA VAL A 735 -13.55 -31.03 2.35
C VAL A 735 -14.13 -29.86 1.57
N ILE A 736 -15.27 -30.08 0.93
CA ILE A 736 -16.05 -29.04 0.26
C ILE A 736 -17.29 -28.80 1.10
N MET A 737 -17.36 -27.63 1.73
CA MET A 737 -18.52 -27.17 2.49
C MET A 737 -19.44 -26.35 1.59
N HIS A 738 -20.74 -26.60 1.71
CA HIS A 738 -21.77 -25.94 0.93
C HIS A 738 -22.79 -25.33 1.90
N GLU A 739 -22.86 -23.98 1.91
CA GLU A 739 -23.73 -23.12 2.74
C GLU A 739 -23.53 -23.22 4.27
N PHE A 740 -23.29 -22.07 4.90
CA PHE A 740 -23.48 -21.89 6.34
C PHE A 740 -24.96 -21.60 6.62
N CYS A 741 -25.60 -22.37 7.50
CA CYS A 741 -26.99 -22.13 7.88
C CYS A 741 -27.06 -21.26 9.16
N THR A 742 -27.93 -20.25 9.16
CA THR A 742 -28.35 -19.52 10.37
C THR A 742 -29.46 -20.29 11.08
N LEU A 743 -29.55 -20.16 12.42
CA LEU A 743 -30.53 -20.82 13.32
C LEU A 743 -31.99 -20.82 12.83
N HIS A 744 -32.42 -19.83 12.03
CA HIS A 744 -33.76 -19.75 11.47
C HIS A 744 -34.07 -20.71 10.30
N GLN A 745 -33.10 -21.48 9.80
CA GLN A 745 -33.29 -22.41 8.67
C GLN A 745 -33.26 -23.90 9.06
N LEU A 746 -33.11 -24.23 10.35
CA LEU A 746 -33.23 -25.61 10.82
C LEU A 746 -34.72 -25.97 10.94
N ASN A 747 -35.13 -27.03 10.26
CA ASN A 747 -36.47 -27.60 10.42
C ASN A 747 -36.59 -28.16 11.85
N PRO A 748 -37.71 -27.97 12.57
CA PRO A 748 -37.89 -28.47 13.95
C PRO A 748 -37.80 -29.99 14.10
N SER A 749 -37.77 -30.74 13.00
CA SER A 749 -37.66 -32.20 12.96
C SER A 749 -36.22 -32.74 12.92
N ASP A 750 -35.21 -31.87 12.83
CA ASP A 750 -33.78 -32.25 12.92
C ASP A 750 -33.17 -31.86 14.30
N LEU A 751 -34.00 -31.49 15.29
CA LEU A 751 -33.69 -31.45 16.74
C LEU A 751 -34.24 -32.73 17.39
#